data_AF-A0A953Z5L1-F1
#
_entry.id   AF-A0A953Z5L1-F1
#
_cell.length_a   1.000
_cell.length_b   1.000
_cell.length_c   1.000
_cell.angle_alpha   90.00
_cell.angle_beta   90.00
_cell.angle_gamma   90.00
#
_symmetry.space_group_name_H-M   'P 1'
#
loop_
_entity.id
_entity.type
_entity.pdbx_description
1 polymer ?
#
loop_
_entity_poly.entity_id
_entity_poly.type
_entity_poly.pdbx_seq_one_letter_code
_entity_poly.pdbx_strand_id
1 'polypeptide(L)'
;MNPNGGGNEERRRLAGLLVDLELEPTALVRALRRSREVVIGDDAALHRDVARAELRFLEATAARRRLEADFHARLDRARTAARESEFESLSVAEPGSPAALFDLAELEARARIAGDEDLAQRAGSALEARIGAIEAVGDDLREEARERYAALSTDTDDLDLDSRIALLGSIERLLLALGERFSDRKFIRLGRRLGRLRCDRVLQRRLERVLTPRGAALLENTSLLLLFVVLALLVVDVATELPVELATQLQLVDASVCAFFIVEFLFKLSLAPSRASWFLRNVITDLLPAIPAALYFAVPVAGAEETAALRALRLLRVTWFARYVQAMRPFLRLFRLLLFMARGLDALVKRFEPLLNRNLVFFEEAVMPRGSRTHEQSDGRSLVFRALRREHVVLSDLRTADAQGLLVDRAERLASRFRDLSPEARGRSGRVVRGIVGDVAIEHAIEELYALRPEELGSWLPRNDIHAIDRVVRILNAPVVRSLPILSWFRSRRLAGSPEQRVVQFGRRIAAVFERWRERALYLADLQGIVTGPQILDRLATAMVKASFRPARNLILFGLFFLLVRLLFGEESTVGQFLQRFVATPVLILGSACAVVLGLGFWLKRLAGEAADQFKLTSEASFIGLLELTKRRSQDEDLEFLARRVFRWECDSWAAAASIGNWLRSARTGICNAAHGAPAGLDDEVYRVSLLYLHFLHGAV
;
A
#
# COMPACT_ATOMS: atom_id res chain seq x y z
N MET A 1 -11.78 14.35 51.57
CA MET A 1 -10.67 14.76 50.68
C MET A 1 -11.05 14.32 49.27
N ASN A 2 -11.05 15.23 48.32
CA ASN A 2 -11.54 14.97 46.96
C ASN A 2 -10.42 14.30 46.15
N PRO A 3 -10.51 12.99 45.80
CA PRO A 3 -9.42 12.27 45.14
C PRO A 3 -9.04 12.86 43.77
N ASN A 4 -9.91 13.68 43.18
CA ASN A 4 -9.67 14.37 41.91
C ASN A 4 -8.80 15.64 42.05
N GLY A 5 -8.55 16.15 43.26
CA GLY A 5 -7.80 17.40 43.47
C GLY A 5 -6.31 17.27 43.15
N GLY A 6 -5.67 16.18 43.59
CA GLY A 6 -4.22 15.99 43.43
C GLY A 6 -3.78 15.80 41.98
N GLY A 7 -4.61 15.17 41.14
CA GLY A 7 -4.29 14.94 39.73
C GLY A 7 -4.12 16.24 38.93
N ASN A 8 -4.92 17.27 39.23
CA ASN A 8 -4.82 18.55 38.54
C ASN A 8 -3.59 19.36 38.98
N GLU A 9 -3.19 19.28 40.24
CA GLU A 9 -1.97 19.92 40.74
C GLU A 9 -0.72 19.31 40.12
N GLU A 10 -0.63 17.98 40.05
CA GLU A 10 0.50 17.30 39.42
C GLU A 10 0.53 17.47 37.90
N ARG A 11 -0.63 17.59 37.23
CA ARG A 11 -0.67 18.00 35.81
C ARG A 11 -0.09 19.40 35.60
N ARG A 12 -0.46 20.38 36.45
CA ARG A 12 0.10 21.73 36.38
C ARG A 12 1.60 21.72 36.68
N ARG A 13 2.04 20.93 37.66
CA ARG A 13 3.47 20.76 37.98
C ARG A 13 4.25 20.16 36.81
N LEU A 14 3.73 19.10 36.20
CA LEU A 14 4.34 18.47 35.03
C LEU A 14 4.42 19.44 33.84
N ALA A 15 3.37 20.25 33.62
CA ALA A 15 3.38 21.31 32.62
C ALA A 15 4.41 22.41 32.93
N GLY A 16 4.58 22.79 34.19
CA GLY A 16 5.64 23.73 34.62
C GLY A 16 7.04 23.20 34.33
N LEU A 17 7.31 21.93 34.67
CA LEU A 17 8.60 21.28 34.41
C LEU A 17 8.95 21.17 32.91
N LEU A 18 7.97 21.21 32.01
CA LEU A 18 8.23 21.21 30.57
C LEU A 18 8.87 22.51 30.07
N VAL A 19 8.64 23.62 30.78
CA VAL A 19 9.10 24.97 30.41
C VAL A 19 10.26 25.42 31.29
N ASP A 20 10.53 24.72 32.39
CA ASP A 20 11.63 25.03 33.31
C ASP A 20 13.01 24.85 32.63
N LEU A 21 13.78 25.94 32.61
CA LEU A 21 15.14 26.01 32.06
C LEU A 21 16.21 26.18 33.17
N GLU A 22 15.80 26.36 34.42
CA GLU A 22 16.71 26.68 35.53
C GLU A 22 17.22 25.42 36.24
N LEU A 23 16.47 24.31 36.15
CA LEU A 23 16.87 23.04 36.76
C LEU A 23 18.09 22.42 36.06
N GLU A 24 19.01 21.89 36.89
CA GLU A 24 20.12 21.06 36.42
C GLU A 24 19.56 19.86 35.62
N PRO A 25 20.13 19.52 34.44
CA PRO A 25 19.57 18.51 33.55
C PRO A 25 19.24 17.14 34.18
N THR A 26 20.11 16.60 35.05
CA THR A 26 19.80 15.32 35.73
C THR A 26 18.68 15.45 36.75
N ALA A 27 18.61 16.58 37.46
CA ALA A 27 17.50 16.89 38.36
C ALA A 27 16.18 17.05 37.61
N LEU A 28 16.19 17.73 36.45
CA LEU A 28 15.02 17.90 35.58
C LEU A 28 14.49 16.55 35.09
N VAL A 29 15.36 15.66 34.60
CA VAL A 29 14.96 14.31 34.15
C VAL A 29 14.30 13.51 35.29
N ARG A 30 14.85 13.58 36.50
CA ARG A 30 14.27 12.91 37.67
C ARG A 30 12.95 13.54 38.12
N ALA A 31 12.78 14.85 37.97
CA ALA A 31 11.55 15.57 38.31
C ALA A 31 10.43 15.25 37.32
N LEU A 32 10.70 15.36 36.01
CA LEU A 32 9.76 15.03 34.94
C LEU A 32 9.25 13.58 35.07
N ARG A 33 10.17 12.63 35.30
CA ARG A 33 9.80 11.22 35.48
C ARG A 33 8.85 11.01 36.67
N ARG A 34 9.16 11.59 37.84
CA ARG A 34 8.35 11.45 39.05
C ARG A 34 6.94 12.04 38.87
N SER A 35 6.84 13.27 38.39
CA SER A 35 5.52 13.89 38.14
C SER A 35 4.76 13.15 37.04
N ARG A 36 5.44 12.62 36.01
CA ARG A 36 4.79 11.77 34.99
C ARG A 36 4.20 10.51 35.60
N GLU A 37 4.92 9.80 36.47
CA GLU A 37 4.40 8.58 37.13
C GLU A 37 3.14 8.87 37.95
N VAL A 38 3.08 10.01 38.64
CA VAL A 38 1.88 10.43 39.38
C VAL A 38 0.72 10.79 38.45
N VAL A 39 1.00 11.47 37.32
CA VAL A 39 -0.04 11.84 36.34
C VAL A 39 -0.61 10.62 35.59
N ILE A 40 0.21 9.58 35.37
CA ILE A 40 -0.29 8.32 34.79
C ILE A 40 -1.25 7.62 35.76
N GLY A 41 -0.98 7.67 37.08
CA GLY A 41 -1.84 7.06 38.10
C GLY A 41 -1.98 5.55 37.89
N ASP A 42 -3.21 5.04 37.95
CA ASP A 42 -3.53 3.62 37.78
C ASP A 42 -3.91 3.24 36.33
N ASP A 43 -3.67 4.13 35.36
CA ASP A 43 -3.95 3.84 33.94
C ASP A 43 -2.91 2.85 33.37
N ALA A 44 -3.20 1.56 33.49
CA ALA A 44 -2.34 0.45 33.04
C ALA A 44 -2.04 0.53 31.53
N ALA A 45 -3.01 0.97 30.71
CA ALA A 45 -2.82 1.14 29.27
C ALA A 45 -1.80 2.25 28.97
N LEU A 46 -1.89 3.38 29.67
CA LEU A 46 -0.94 4.48 29.54
C LEU A 46 0.45 4.10 30.08
N HIS A 47 0.54 3.39 31.21
CA HIS A 47 1.82 2.84 31.71
C HIS A 47 2.51 1.97 30.66
N ARG A 48 1.76 1.05 30.03
CA ARG A 48 2.26 0.15 28.99
C ARG A 48 2.76 0.92 27.76
N ASP A 49 2.01 1.93 27.32
CA ASP A 49 2.39 2.75 26.18
C ASP A 49 3.64 3.60 26.45
N VAL A 50 3.76 4.17 27.65
CA VAL A 50 4.95 4.91 28.11
C VAL A 50 6.15 3.97 28.22
N ALA A 51 5.99 2.79 28.84
CA ALA A 51 7.05 1.80 28.97
C ALA A 51 7.59 1.34 27.59
N ARG A 52 6.70 1.12 26.61
CA ARG A 52 7.12 0.78 25.23
C ARG A 52 7.81 1.93 24.50
N ALA A 53 7.40 3.17 24.75
CA ALA A 53 8.07 4.33 24.18
C ALA A 53 9.47 4.54 24.82
N GLU A 54 9.58 4.30 26.12
CA GLU A 54 10.84 4.33 26.86
C GLU A 54 11.78 3.20 26.41
N LEU A 55 11.29 1.96 26.22
CA LEU A 55 12.09 0.85 25.68
C LEU A 55 12.71 1.21 24.33
N ARG A 56 11.90 1.71 23.38
CA ARG A 56 12.37 2.11 22.05
C ARG A 56 13.43 3.20 22.11
N PHE A 57 13.30 4.16 23.03
CA PHE A 57 14.31 5.18 23.25
C PHE A 57 15.62 4.58 23.77
N LEU A 58 15.56 3.67 24.74
CA LEU A 58 16.75 3.00 25.27
C LEU A 58 17.46 2.16 24.20
N GLU A 59 16.71 1.46 23.34
CA GLU A 59 17.26 0.71 22.21
C GLU A 59 17.95 1.61 21.19
N ALA A 60 17.29 2.71 20.79
CA ALA A 60 17.89 3.70 19.90
C ALA A 60 19.14 4.35 20.51
N THR A 61 19.15 4.57 21.83
CA THR A 61 20.30 5.11 22.56
C THR A 61 21.45 4.11 22.59
N ALA A 62 21.17 2.83 22.85
CA ALA A 62 22.14 1.73 22.82
C ALA A 62 22.83 1.60 21.44
N ALA A 63 22.08 1.82 20.36
CA ALA A 63 22.62 1.77 19.00
C ALA A 63 23.54 2.96 18.66
N ARG A 64 23.32 4.13 19.28
CA ARG A 64 24.05 5.37 18.98
C ARG A 64 25.25 5.63 19.89
N ARG A 65 25.21 5.14 21.13
CA ARG A 65 26.23 5.42 22.16
C ARG A 65 26.95 4.14 22.56
N ARG A 66 28.27 4.25 22.81
CA ARG A 66 29.04 3.19 23.48
C ARG A 66 28.74 3.26 24.98
N LEU A 67 27.86 2.38 25.45
CA LEU A 67 27.46 2.27 26.85
C LEU A 67 28.13 1.04 27.49
N GLU A 68 28.23 1.02 28.82
CA GLU A 68 28.86 -0.11 29.52
C GLU A 68 28.03 -1.39 29.44
N ALA A 69 28.68 -2.54 29.64
CA ALA A 69 28.03 -3.86 29.58
C ALA A 69 26.85 -4.01 30.55
N ASP A 70 26.88 -3.36 31.72
CA ASP A 70 25.79 -3.39 32.70
C ASP A 70 24.49 -2.77 32.14
N PHE A 71 24.60 -1.69 31.36
CA PHE A 71 23.44 -1.10 30.69
C PHE A 71 22.81 -2.09 29.70
N HIS A 72 23.62 -2.76 28.87
CA HIS A 72 23.12 -3.76 27.92
C HIS A 72 22.44 -4.93 28.62
N ALA A 73 23.04 -5.46 29.70
CA ALA A 73 22.42 -6.53 30.49
C ALA A 73 21.08 -6.13 31.12
N ARG A 74 20.93 -4.87 31.58
CA ARG A 74 19.65 -4.35 32.09
C ARG A 74 18.64 -4.10 30.99
N LEU A 75 19.07 -3.60 29.83
CA LEU A 75 18.21 -3.42 28.67
C LEU A 75 17.69 -4.75 28.15
N ASP A 76 18.51 -5.79 28.11
CA ASP A 76 18.09 -7.14 27.70
C ASP A 76 17.10 -7.75 28.70
N ARG A 77 17.29 -7.55 30.02
CA ARG A 77 16.27 -7.89 31.02
C ARG A 77 14.95 -7.14 30.78
N ALA A 78 15.00 -5.85 30.43
CA ALA A 78 13.80 -5.08 30.11
C ALA A 78 13.11 -5.58 28.83
N ARG A 79 13.85 -5.95 27.80
CA ARG A 79 13.33 -6.56 26.56
C ARG A 79 12.64 -7.89 26.82
N THR A 80 13.23 -8.76 27.65
CA THR A 80 12.63 -10.03 28.04
C THR A 80 11.35 -9.80 28.85
N ALA A 81 11.40 -8.94 29.87
CA ALA A 81 10.20 -8.60 30.66
C ALA A 81 9.08 -8.00 29.81
N ALA A 82 9.41 -7.16 28.82
CA ALA A 82 8.43 -6.58 27.90
C ALA A 82 7.73 -7.64 27.03
N ARG A 83 8.48 -8.66 26.59
CA ARG A 83 7.94 -9.76 25.78
C ARG A 83 7.09 -10.72 26.62
N GLU A 84 7.51 -10.98 27.86
CA GLU A 84 6.74 -11.81 28.80
C GLU A 84 5.41 -11.15 29.17
N SER A 85 5.44 -9.85 29.52
CA SER A 85 4.23 -9.06 29.76
C SER A 85 3.30 -9.01 28.53
N GLU A 86 3.89 -8.96 27.32
CA GLU A 86 3.13 -9.03 26.08
C GLU A 86 2.49 -10.42 25.88
N PHE A 87 3.20 -11.51 26.19
CA PHE A 87 2.65 -12.86 26.16
C PHE A 87 1.48 -13.01 27.14
N GLU A 88 1.65 -12.63 28.40
CA GLU A 88 0.61 -12.74 29.42
C GLU A 88 -0.66 -11.97 29.04
N SER A 89 -0.51 -10.73 28.56
CA SER A 89 -1.63 -9.93 28.06
C SER A 89 -2.34 -10.58 26.86
N LEU A 90 -1.59 -11.24 25.96
CA LEU A 90 -2.15 -11.97 24.83
C LEU A 90 -2.77 -13.30 25.24
N SER A 91 -2.26 -13.97 26.28
CA SER A 91 -2.81 -15.22 26.80
C SER A 91 -4.18 -15.01 27.44
N VAL A 92 -4.38 -13.89 28.13
CA VAL A 92 -5.66 -13.52 28.79
C VAL A 92 -6.67 -12.89 27.83
N ALA A 93 -6.25 -12.46 26.62
CA ALA A 93 -7.16 -11.91 25.62
C ALA A 93 -8.27 -12.92 25.24
N GLU A 94 -9.41 -12.44 24.74
CA GLU A 94 -10.50 -13.32 24.31
C GLU A 94 -10.01 -14.39 23.31
N PRO A 95 -10.34 -15.69 23.48
CA PRO A 95 -9.83 -16.76 22.63
C PRO A 95 -10.11 -16.57 21.14
N GLY A 96 -11.25 -15.96 20.81
CA GLY A 96 -11.67 -15.67 19.43
C GLY A 96 -11.10 -14.39 18.83
N SER A 97 -10.34 -13.58 19.58
CA SER A 97 -9.83 -12.29 19.10
C SER A 97 -8.84 -12.47 17.94
N PRO A 98 -9.18 -12.02 16.70
CA PRO A 98 -8.27 -12.13 15.57
C PRO A 98 -6.93 -11.43 15.81
N ALA A 99 -6.97 -10.22 16.38
CA ALA A 99 -5.78 -9.43 16.64
C ALA A 99 -4.82 -10.13 17.61
N ALA A 100 -5.33 -10.75 18.68
CA ALA A 100 -4.50 -11.48 19.63
C ALA A 100 -3.83 -12.70 18.99
N LEU A 101 -4.53 -13.37 18.07
CA LEU A 101 -3.99 -14.51 17.32
C LEU A 101 -2.78 -14.10 16.46
N PHE A 102 -2.91 -13.01 15.68
CA PHE A 102 -1.81 -12.51 14.87
C PHE A 102 -0.67 -11.95 15.76
N ASP A 103 -0.98 -11.21 16.82
CA ASP A 103 0.03 -10.66 17.73
C ASP A 103 0.84 -11.78 18.43
N LEU A 104 0.24 -12.94 18.73
CA LEU A 104 0.95 -14.12 19.26
C LEU A 104 1.94 -14.70 18.24
N ALA A 105 1.56 -14.80 16.97
CA ALA A 105 2.46 -15.23 15.90
C ALA A 105 3.63 -14.24 15.72
N GLU A 106 3.36 -12.93 15.79
CA GLU A 106 4.44 -11.92 15.77
C GLU A 106 5.35 -12.00 17.00
N LEU A 107 4.80 -12.28 18.17
CA LEU A 107 5.56 -12.46 19.40
C LEU A 107 6.45 -13.71 19.33
N GLU A 108 5.90 -14.83 18.84
CA GLU A 108 6.63 -16.08 18.60
C GLU A 108 7.84 -15.83 17.68
N ALA A 109 7.66 -15.10 16.58
CA ALA A 109 8.77 -14.72 15.69
C ALA A 109 9.82 -13.86 16.41
N ARG A 110 9.39 -12.79 17.12
CA ARG A 110 10.27 -11.90 17.89
C ARG A 110 11.06 -12.62 18.98
N ALA A 111 10.43 -13.57 19.68
CA ALA A 111 11.07 -14.37 20.71
C ALA A 111 12.20 -15.23 20.12
N ARG A 112 11.98 -15.91 18.98
CA ARG A 112 13.02 -16.69 18.29
C ARG A 112 14.21 -15.85 17.84
N ILE A 113 13.96 -14.68 17.25
CA ILE A 113 15.03 -13.80 16.78
C ILE A 113 15.93 -13.36 17.95
N ALA A 114 15.31 -13.11 19.10
CA ALA A 114 16.00 -12.75 20.33
C ALA A 114 16.63 -13.94 21.07
N GLY A 115 16.54 -15.17 20.54
CA GLY A 115 17.10 -16.38 21.16
C GLY A 115 16.34 -16.88 22.38
N ASP A 116 15.10 -16.46 22.58
CA ASP A 116 14.24 -16.84 23.70
C ASP A 116 13.34 -18.00 23.28
N GLU A 117 13.92 -19.20 23.22
CA GLU A 117 13.24 -20.40 22.70
C GLU A 117 12.08 -20.86 23.60
N ASP A 118 12.16 -20.65 24.91
CA ASP A 118 11.08 -21.00 25.85
C ASP A 118 9.83 -20.15 25.56
N LEU A 119 9.99 -18.82 25.49
CA LEU A 119 8.88 -17.92 25.18
C LEU A 119 8.34 -18.17 23.76
N ALA A 120 9.22 -18.43 22.78
CA ALA A 120 8.80 -18.77 21.44
C ALA A 120 7.96 -20.06 21.40
N GLN A 121 8.36 -21.09 22.14
CA GLN A 121 7.63 -22.35 22.25
C GLN A 121 6.27 -22.14 22.92
N ARG A 122 6.22 -21.41 24.04
CA ARG A 122 4.97 -21.06 24.75
C ARG A 122 4.02 -20.26 23.86
N ALA A 123 4.52 -19.27 23.13
CA ALA A 123 3.73 -18.50 22.16
C ALA A 123 3.18 -19.39 21.04
N GLY A 124 3.99 -20.30 20.50
CA GLY A 124 3.57 -21.28 19.50
C GLY A 124 2.46 -22.22 20.01
N SER A 125 2.62 -22.79 21.19
CA SER A 125 1.59 -23.65 21.80
C SER A 125 0.30 -22.90 22.11
N ALA A 126 0.39 -21.66 22.61
CA ALA A 126 -0.78 -20.81 22.83
C ALA A 126 -1.50 -20.45 21.52
N LEU A 127 -0.75 -20.21 20.45
CA LEU A 127 -1.29 -19.97 19.11
C LEU A 127 -2.04 -21.18 18.58
N GLU A 128 -1.45 -22.38 18.66
CA GLU A 128 -2.08 -23.64 18.24
C GLU A 128 -3.36 -23.93 19.03
N ALA A 129 -3.32 -23.73 20.36
CA ALA A 129 -4.50 -23.89 21.21
C ALA A 129 -5.62 -22.91 20.85
N ARG A 130 -5.28 -21.65 20.51
CA ARG A 130 -6.27 -20.65 20.06
C ARG A 130 -6.85 -20.96 18.69
N ILE A 131 -6.03 -21.35 17.72
CA ILE A 131 -6.55 -21.89 16.44
C ILE A 131 -7.50 -23.04 16.75
N GLY A 132 -7.09 -23.93 17.66
CA GLY A 132 -7.83 -25.00 18.33
C GLY A 132 -9.25 -24.64 18.76
N ALA A 133 -9.41 -23.46 19.33
CA ALA A 133 -10.64 -22.98 19.96
C ALA A 133 -11.57 -22.19 19.02
N ILE A 134 -11.12 -21.77 17.84
CA ILE A 134 -11.97 -21.02 16.90
C ILE A 134 -13.01 -21.97 16.28
N GLU A 135 -14.29 -21.72 16.52
CA GLU A 135 -15.39 -22.53 16.00
C GLU A 135 -15.67 -22.25 14.52
N ALA A 136 -15.63 -20.98 14.11
CA ALA A 136 -15.93 -20.55 12.75
C ALA A 136 -15.08 -19.34 12.30
N VAL A 137 -14.87 -19.22 10.98
CA VAL A 137 -14.18 -18.07 10.38
C VAL A 137 -15.16 -16.91 10.22
N GLY A 138 -15.07 -15.93 11.12
CA GLY A 138 -15.74 -14.64 10.97
C GLY A 138 -15.05 -13.72 9.96
N ASP A 139 -15.76 -12.69 9.51
CA ASP A 139 -15.20 -11.68 8.60
C ASP A 139 -14.11 -10.82 9.26
N ASP A 140 -14.20 -10.58 10.57
CA ASP A 140 -13.15 -9.90 11.35
C ASP A 140 -11.80 -10.62 11.25
N LEU A 141 -11.80 -11.96 11.27
CA LEU A 141 -10.57 -12.75 11.13
C LEU A 141 -9.98 -12.63 9.73
N ARG A 142 -10.83 -12.57 8.71
CA ARG A 142 -10.39 -12.36 7.31
C ARG A 142 -9.92 -10.94 7.06
N GLU A 143 -10.52 -9.96 7.72
CA GLU A 143 -10.10 -8.55 7.67
C GLU A 143 -8.73 -8.39 8.32
N GLU A 144 -8.56 -8.84 9.56
CA GLU A 144 -7.27 -8.80 10.27
C GLU A 144 -6.17 -9.51 9.45
N ALA A 145 -6.46 -10.68 8.87
CA ALA A 145 -5.50 -11.38 8.01
C ALA A 145 -5.10 -10.58 6.76
N ARG A 146 -6.04 -9.82 6.15
CA ARG A 146 -5.75 -8.95 5.01
C ARG A 146 -4.92 -7.75 5.43
N GLU A 147 -5.22 -7.14 6.57
CA GLU A 147 -4.47 -6.02 7.12
C GLU A 147 -3.03 -6.44 7.46
N ARG A 148 -2.84 -7.58 8.14
CA ARG A 148 -1.50 -8.11 8.46
C ARG A 148 -0.74 -8.53 7.21
N TYR A 149 -1.41 -9.14 6.24
CA TYR A 149 -0.79 -9.43 4.95
C TYR A 149 -0.32 -8.14 4.26
N ALA A 150 -1.17 -7.11 4.22
CA ALA A 150 -0.83 -5.82 3.62
C ALA A 150 0.39 -5.21 4.31
N ALA A 151 0.36 -5.07 5.64
CA ALA A 151 1.43 -4.51 6.45
C ALA A 151 2.78 -5.25 6.33
N LEU A 152 2.77 -6.57 6.10
CA LEU A 152 4.00 -7.36 5.91
C LEU A 152 4.48 -7.38 4.45
N SER A 153 3.54 -7.24 3.51
CA SER A 153 3.85 -7.18 2.08
C SER A 153 4.48 -5.85 1.70
N THR A 154 4.15 -4.78 2.42
CA THR A 154 4.79 -3.48 2.28
C THR A 154 6.18 -3.51 2.93
N ASP A 155 7.20 -3.05 2.20
CA ASP A 155 8.55 -2.91 2.76
C ASP A 155 8.55 -1.90 3.92
N THR A 156 8.73 -2.41 5.14
CA THR A 156 9.00 -1.62 6.34
C THR A 156 10.50 -1.66 6.57
N ASP A 157 11.19 -0.58 6.22
CA ASP A 157 12.66 -0.41 6.33
C ASP A 157 13.19 -0.58 7.78
N ASP A 158 12.30 -0.64 8.77
CA ASP A 158 12.65 -0.69 10.19
C ASP A 158 13.05 -2.09 10.72
N LEU A 159 12.77 -3.17 9.98
CA LEU A 159 13.09 -4.53 10.40
C LEU A 159 14.35 -5.05 9.69
N ASP A 160 15.28 -5.61 10.47
CA ASP A 160 16.38 -6.36 9.88
C ASP A 160 15.85 -7.59 9.11
N LEU A 161 16.65 -8.03 8.14
CA LEU A 161 16.24 -9.08 7.20
C LEU A 161 15.89 -10.40 7.91
N ASP A 162 16.55 -10.73 9.02
CA ASP A 162 16.29 -11.94 9.78
C ASP A 162 14.99 -11.85 10.56
N SER A 163 14.75 -10.69 11.18
CA SER A 163 13.48 -10.40 11.81
C SER A 163 12.31 -10.54 10.86
N ARG A 164 12.46 -10.01 9.64
CA ARG A 164 11.42 -10.08 8.62
C ARG A 164 11.17 -11.50 8.12
N ILE A 165 12.22 -12.29 7.90
CA ILE A 165 12.10 -13.70 7.47
C ILE A 165 11.33 -14.51 8.53
N ALA A 166 11.66 -14.33 9.81
CA ALA A 166 11.01 -15.03 10.91
C ALA A 166 9.54 -14.60 11.06
N LEU A 167 9.26 -13.29 10.97
CA LEU A 167 7.90 -12.74 11.03
C LEU A 167 7.02 -13.26 9.90
N LEU A 168 7.48 -13.17 8.65
CA LEU A 168 6.77 -13.73 7.49
C LEU A 168 6.53 -15.23 7.65
N GLY A 169 7.48 -15.96 8.23
CA GLY A 169 7.36 -17.41 8.44
C GLY A 169 6.35 -17.80 9.52
N SER A 170 6.25 -17.04 10.61
CA SER A 170 5.24 -17.31 11.63
C SER A 170 3.82 -17.03 11.09
N ILE A 171 3.63 -15.88 10.44
CA ILE A 171 2.32 -15.49 9.89
C ILE A 171 1.92 -16.37 8.70
N GLU A 172 2.87 -16.80 7.86
CA GLU A 172 2.64 -17.84 6.83
C GLU A 172 2.06 -19.12 7.45
N ARG A 173 2.70 -19.65 8.51
CA ARG A 173 2.24 -20.88 9.18
C ARG A 173 0.86 -20.70 9.80
N LEU A 174 0.60 -19.57 10.45
CA LEU A 174 -0.71 -19.23 11.00
C LEU A 174 -1.79 -19.24 9.91
N LEU A 175 -1.57 -18.54 8.80
CA LEU A 175 -2.54 -18.45 7.71
C LEU A 175 -2.77 -19.81 7.02
N LEU A 176 -1.73 -20.62 6.85
CA LEU A 176 -1.88 -21.96 6.30
C LEU A 176 -2.67 -22.87 7.26
N ALA A 177 -2.38 -22.83 8.56
CA ALA A 177 -3.09 -23.60 9.56
C ALA A 177 -4.58 -23.22 9.64
N LEU A 178 -4.90 -21.92 9.63
CA LEU A 178 -6.29 -21.44 9.53
C LEU A 178 -6.95 -21.89 8.23
N GLY A 179 -6.25 -21.77 7.11
CA GLY A 179 -6.75 -22.16 5.80
C GLY A 179 -7.03 -23.66 5.68
N GLU A 180 -6.19 -24.51 6.26
CA GLU A 180 -6.35 -25.96 6.29
C GLU A 180 -7.50 -26.36 7.22
N ARG A 181 -7.52 -25.84 8.45
CA ARG A 181 -8.56 -26.13 9.45
C ARG A 181 -9.96 -25.80 8.94
N PHE A 182 -10.13 -24.63 8.33
CA PHE A 182 -11.44 -24.14 7.89
C PHE A 182 -11.69 -24.35 6.40
N SER A 183 -10.77 -25.00 5.67
CA SER A 183 -10.82 -25.14 4.21
C SER A 183 -10.99 -23.80 3.47
N ASP A 184 -10.58 -22.67 4.07
CA ASP A 184 -10.71 -21.34 3.48
C ASP A 184 -9.55 -21.06 2.51
N ARG A 185 -9.87 -21.11 1.21
CA ARG A 185 -8.93 -20.85 0.12
C ARG A 185 -8.31 -19.46 0.17
N LYS A 186 -8.95 -18.46 0.80
CA LYS A 186 -8.40 -17.11 0.94
C LYS A 186 -7.18 -17.12 1.87
N PHE A 187 -7.27 -17.76 3.03
CA PHE A 187 -6.13 -17.90 3.94
C PHE A 187 -5.00 -18.72 3.31
N ILE A 188 -5.30 -19.84 2.65
CA ILE A 188 -4.28 -20.63 1.94
C ILE A 188 -3.57 -19.78 0.88
N ARG A 189 -4.31 -18.96 0.12
CA ARG A 189 -3.74 -18.06 -0.88
C ARG A 189 -2.86 -16.99 -0.26
N LEU A 190 -3.28 -16.35 0.83
CA LEU A 190 -2.50 -15.34 1.54
C LEU A 190 -1.24 -15.95 2.16
N GLY A 191 -1.36 -17.08 2.86
CA GLY A 191 -0.22 -17.83 3.42
C GLY A 191 0.79 -18.22 2.34
N ARG A 192 0.35 -18.78 1.21
CA ARG A 192 1.23 -19.06 0.07
C ARG A 192 1.91 -17.81 -0.49
N ARG A 193 1.23 -16.65 -0.52
CA ARG A 193 1.85 -15.38 -0.97
C ARG A 193 2.92 -14.90 0.01
N LEU A 194 2.66 -14.94 1.32
CA LEU A 194 3.68 -14.65 2.35
C LEU A 194 4.87 -15.61 2.25
N GLY A 195 4.62 -16.89 2.00
CA GLY A 195 5.69 -17.87 1.76
C GLY A 195 6.58 -17.53 0.57
N ARG A 196 6.03 -16.94 -0.50
CA ARG A 196 6.84 -16.43 -1.63
C ARG A 196 7.70 -15.25 -1.19
N LEU A 197 7.10 -14.26 -0.51
CA LEU A 197 7.82 -13.11 0.02
C LEU A 197 8.96 -13.56 0.95
N ARG A 198 8.70 -14.51 1.84
CA ARG A 198 9.72 -15.09 2.72
C ARG A 198 10.84 -15.76 1.92
N CYS A 199 10.51 -16.55 0.91
CA CYS A 199 11.52 -17.19 0.06
C CYS A 199 12.41 -16.16 -0.65
N ASP A 200 11.82 -15.05 -1.11
CA ASP A 200 12.56 -13.98 -1.78
C ASP A 200 13.50 -13.26 -0.79
N ARG A 201 13.05 -13.01 0.46
CA ARG A 201 13.93 -12.46 1.53
C ARG A 201 15.02 -13.44 1.98
N VAL A 202 14.73 -14.74 2.04
CA VAL A 202 15.76 -15.77 2.29
C VAL A 202 16.79 -15.81 1.16
N LEU A 203 16.36 -15.67 -0.10
CA LEU A 203 17.28 -15.54 -1.24
C LEU A 203 18.17 -14.30 -1.09
N GLN A 204 17.59 -13.14 -0.75
CA GLN A 204 18.35 -11.92 -0.47
C GLN A 204 19.39 -12.15 0.62
N ARG A 205 19.03 -12.79 1.74
CA ARG A 205 19.97 -13.11 2.82
C ARG A 205 21.11 -14.01 2.35
N ARG A 206 20.83 -15.01 1.50
CA ARG A 206 21.86 -15.89 0.94
C ARG A 206 22.77 -15.15 -0.03
N LEU A 207 22.24 -14.24 -0.83
CA LEU A 207 23.02 -13.36 -1.69
C LEU A 207 23.95 -12.45 -0.87
N GLU A 208 23.45 -11.82 0.20
CA GLU A 208 24.25 -10.97 1.09
C GLU A 208 25.34 -11.75 1.81
N ARG A 209 25.11 -13.03 2.16
CA ARG A 209 26.16 -13.89 2.71
C ARG A 209 27.26 -14.24 1.71
N VAL A 210 26.92 -14.44 0.44
CA VAL A 210 27.89 -14.83 -0.59
C VAL A 210 28.64 -13.61 -1.15
N LEU A 211 27.96 -12.50 -1.40
CA LEU A 211 28.51 -11.32 -2.08
C LEU A 211 28.76 -10.13 -1.14
N THR A 212 28.42 -10.22 0.14
CA THR A 212 28.24 -9.08 1.08
C THR A 212 27.04 -8.19 0.72
N PRO A 213 26.50 -7.38 1.65
CA PRO A 213 25.40 -6.45 1.35
C PRO A 213 25.72 -5.47 0.20
N ARG A 214 26.97 -5.00 0.13
CA ARG A 214 27.43 -4.11 -0.95
C ARG A 214 27.49 -4.82 -2.29
N GLY A 215 27.95 -6.08 -2.32
CA GLY A 215 28.02 -6.85 -3.56
C GLY A 215 26.64 -7.27 -4.07
N ALA A 216 25.71 -7.61 -3.17
CA ALA A 216 24.31 -7.84 -3.53
C ALA A 216 23.69 -6.57 -4.15
N ALA A 217 23.86 -5.41 -3.51
CA ALA A 217 23.40 -4.13 -4.06
C ALA A 217 24.09 -3.77 -5.38
N LEU A 218 25.39 -4.06 -5.54
CA LEU A 218 26.11 -3.83 -6.79
C LEU A 218 25.56 -4.71 -7.92
N LEU A 219 25.30 -5.99 -7.65
CA LEU A 219 24.71 -6.93 -8.60
C LEU A 219 23.34 -6.43 -9.08
N GLU A 220 22.47 -6.02 -8.15
CA GLU A 220 21.15 -5.48 -8.47
C GLU A 220 21.21 -4.17 -9.26
N ASN A 221 22.08 -3.23 -8.85
CA ASN A 221 22.28 -1.97 -9.55
C ASN A 221 22.86 -2.18 -10.97
N THR A 222 23.77 -3.14 -11.12
CA THR A 222 24.36 -3.49 -12.42
C THR A 222 23.31 -4.12 -13.32
N SER A 223 22.51 -5.05 -12.79
CA SER A 223 21.40 -5.68 -13.51
C SER A 223 20.38 -4.64 -13.98
N LEU A 224 20.02 -3.68 -13.12
CA LEU A 224 19.13 -2.58 -13.48
C LEU A 224 19.74 -1.64 -14.53
N LEU A 225 21.02 -1.28 -14.40
CA LEU A 225 21.70 -0.44 -15.40
C LEU A 225 21.74 -1.11 -16.77
N LEU A 226 22.16 -2.38 -16.80
CA LEU A 226 22.23 -3.18 -18.02
C LEU A 226 20.85 -3.39 -18.66
N LEU A 227 19.80 -3.43 -17.86
CA LEU A 227 18.42 -3.49 -18.34
C LEU A 227 18.05 -2.23 -19.12
N PHE A 228 18.41 -1.05 -18.61
CA PHE A 228 18.23 0.21 -19.32
C PHE A 228 19.08 0.30 -20.59
N VAL A 229 20.31 -0.25 -20.56
CA VAL A 229 21.15 -0.34 -21.76
C VAL A 229 20.46 -1.18 -22.84
N VAL A 230 19.99 -2.39 -22.52
CA VAL A 230 19.25 -3.24 -23.47
C VAL A 230 17.99 -2.56 -23.98
N LEU A 231 17.25 -1.90 -23.10
CA LEU A 231 16.05 -1.16 -23.50
C LEU A 231 16.38 -0.04 -24.50
N ALA A 232 17.45 0.73 -24.24
CA ALA A 232 17.92 1.77 -25.15
C ALA A 232 18.40 1.18 -26.49
N LEU A 233 19.14 0.07 -26.47
CA LEU A 233 19.59 -0.63 -27.67
C LEU A 233 18.40 -1.10 -28.52
N LEU A 234 17.37 -1.67 -27.88
CA LEU A 234 16.14 -2.09 -28.57
C LEU A 234 15.39 -0.91 -29.19
N VAL A 235 15.34 0.23 -28.51
CA VAL A 235 14.69 1.45 -29.05
C VAL A 235 15.47 1.99 -30.24
N VAL A 236 16.80 2.04 -30.17
CA VAL A 236 17.65 2.50 -31.29
C VAL A 236 17.51 1.56 -32.50
N ASP A 237 17.55 0.25 -32.29
CA ASP A 237 17.38 -0.78 -33.34
C ASP A 237 15.99 -0.72 -34.02
N VAL A 238 14.96 -0.22 -33.31
CA VAL A 238 13.60 -0.04 -33.86
C VAL A 238 13.44 1.33 -34.53
N ALA A 239 14.06 2.38 -33.98
CA ALA A 239 13.83 3.76 -34.41
C ALA A 239 14.77 4.22 -35.53
N THR A 240 15.91 3.55 -35.74
CA THR A 240 16.95 4.01 -36.67
C THR A 240 17.41 2.88 -37.60
N GLU A 241 17.60 3.22 -38.87
CA GLU A 241 18.30 2.35 -39.83
C GLU A 241 19.82 2.48 -39.59
N LEU A 242 20.41 1.43 -39.02
CA LEU A 242 21.82 1.45 -38.63
C LEU A 242 22.71 0.81 -39.72
N PRO A 243 23.92 1.33 -39.94
CA PRO A 243 24.94 0.66 -40.75
C PRO A 243 25.21 -0.76 -40.24
N VAL A 244 25.51 -1.69 -41.15
CA VAL A 244 25.69 -3.12 -40.85
C VAL A 244 26.76 -3.36 -39.77
N GLU A 245 27.85 -2.61 -39.82
CA GLU A 245 28.95 -2.70 -38.85
C GLU A 245 28.50 -2.33 -37.43
N LEU A 246 27.81 -1.20 -37.31
CA LEU A 246 27.31 -0.70 -36.03
C LEU A 246 26.19 -1.60 -35.50
N ALA A 247 25.31 -2.08 -36.37
CA ALA A 247 24.30 -3.09 -36.02
C ALA A 247 24.95 -4.37 -35.46
N THR A 248 26.07 -4.82 -36.03
CA THR A 248 26.80 -6.00 -35.54
C THR A 248 27.41 -5.74 -34.16
N GLN A 249 28.00 -4.58 -33.94
CA GLN A 249 28.55 -4.19 -32.64
C GLN A 249 27.46 -4.08 -31.56
N LEU A 250 26.32 -3.45 -31.86
CA LEU A 250 25.20 -3.36 -30.92
C LEU A 250 24.61 -4.73 -30.60
N GLN A 251 24.54 -5.64 -31.58
CA GLN A 251 24.12 -7.02 -31.33
C GLN A 251 25.09 -7.75 -30.40
N LEU A 252 26.41 -7.56 -30.56
CA LEU A 252 27.40 -8.15 -29.67
C LEU A 252 27.26 -7.63 -28.24
N VAL A 253 27.07 -6.33 -28.07
CA VAL A 253 26.80 -5.72 -26.76
C VAL A 253 25.53 -6.30 -26.17
N ASP A 254 24.43 -6.33 -26.92
CA ASP A 254 23.15 -6.90 -26.47
C ASP A 254 23.28 -8.36 -26.00
N ALA A 255 24.02 -9.18 -26.76
CA ALA A 255 24.28 -10.56 -26.41
C ALA A 255 25.14 -10.71 -25.15
N SER A 256 26.16 -9.86 -24.96
CA SER A 256 26.97 -9.86 -23.74
C SER A 256 26.13 -9.54 -22.51
N VAL A 257 25.19 -8.59 -22.62
CA VAL A 257 24.28 -8.23 -21.54
C VAL A 257 23.28 -9.35 -21.27
N CYS A 258 22.76 -10.01 -22.31
CA CYS A 258 21.88 -11.16 -22.14
C CYS A 258 22.58 -12.34 -21.47
N ALA A 259 23.84 -12.61 -21.84
CA ALA A 259 24.65 -13.62 -21.17
C ALA A 259 24.84 -13.29 -19.68
N PHE A 260 25.09 -12.03 -19.33
CA PHE A 260 25.13 -11.58 -17.94
C PHE A 260 23.81 -11.88 -17.21
N PHE A 261 22.64 -11.55 -17.78
CA PHE A 261 21.34 -11.86 -17.16
C PHE A 261 21.10 -13.36 -16.97
N ILE A 262 21.53 -14.20 -17.92
CA ILE A 262 21.45 -15.66 -17.77
C ILE A 262 22.33 -16.13 -16.60
N VAL A 263 23.57 -15.65 -16.52
CA VAL A 263 24.49 -15.99 -15.41
C VAL A 263 23.92 -15.51 -14.07
N GLU A 264 23.41 -14.28 -14.00
CA GLU A 264 22.75 -13.74 -12.80
C GLU A 264 21.54 -14.61 -12.40
N PHE A 265 20.71 -14.99 -13.36
CA PHE A 265 19.53 -15.84 -13.12
C PHE A 265 19.93 -17.22 -12.58
N LEU A 266 20.92 -17.87 -13.18
CA LEU A 266 21.43 -19.17 -12.74
C LEU A 266 22.08 -19.08 -11.35
N PHE A 267 22.81 -18.00 -11.08
CA PHE A 267 23.39 -17.71 -9.77
C PHE A 267 22.29 -17.57 -8.71
N LYS A 268 21.27 -16.74 -8.95
CA LYS A 268 20.11 -16.59 -8.05
C LYS A 268 19.33 -17.90 -7.88
N LEU A 269 19.15 -18.67 -8.96
CA LEU A 269 18.51 -19.99 -8.92
C LEU A 269 19.27 -20.98 -8.02
N SER A 270 20.61 -20.96 -8.05
CA SER A 270 21.44 -21.83 -7.23
C SER A 270 21.27 -21.58 -5.73
N LEU A 271 21.03 -20.32 -5.37
CA LEU A 271 20.84 -19.84 -4.00
C LEU A 271 19.39 -19.89 -3.51
N ALA A 272 18.41 -19.97 -4.41
CA ALA A 272 16.99 -19.96 -4.05
C ALA A 272 16.62 -21.12 -3.09
N PRO A 273 15.82 -20.88 -2.04
CA PRO A 273 15.43 -21.92 -1.08
C PRO A 273 14.59 -23.03 -1.72
N SER A 274 13.71 -22.67 -2.67
CA SER A 274 12.86 -23.60 -3.42
C SER A 274 13.09 -23.43 -4.94
N ARG A 275 14.19 -24.02 -5.44
CA ARG A 275 14.69 -23.82 -6.82
C ARG A 275 13.60 -23.94 -7.90
N ALA A 276 12.78 -24.98 -7.85
CA ALA A 276 11.72 -25.21 -8.85
C ALA A 276 10.61 -24.15 -8.80
N SER A 277 10.13 -23.79 -7.60
CA SER A 277 9.10 -22.75 -7.45
C SER A 277 9.64 -21.39 -7.89
N TRP A 278 10.86 -21.05 -7.49
CA TRP A 278 11.51 -19.81 -7.88
C TRP A 278 11.75 -19.76 -9.40
N PHE A 279 12.21 -20.84 -10.01
CA PHE A 279 12.41 -20.96 -11.46
C PHE A 279 11.11 -20.69 -12.23
N LEU A 280 10.02 -21.40 -11.90
CA LEU A 280 8.74 -21.27 -12.62
C LEU A 280 8.17 -19.85 -12.55
N ARG A 281 8.42 -19.11 -11.46
CA ARG A 281 7.96 -17.72 -11.32
C ARG A 281 8.76 -16.74 -12.16
N ASN A 282 10.08 -16.93 -12.25
CA ASN A 282 10.98 -15.95 -12.84
C ASN A 282 11.42 -16.32 -14.27
N VAL A 283 11.23 -17.57 -14.73
CA VAL A 283 11.69 -18.00 -16.06
C VAL A 283 11.08 -17.17 -17.18
N ILE A 284 9.81 -16.79 -17.06
CA ILE A 284 9.08 -16.02 -18.08
C ILE A 284 9.58 -14.56 -18.13
N THR A 285 9.84 -13.96 -16.97
CA THR A 285 10.20 -12.53 -16.86
C THR A 285 11.70 -12.28 -17.00
N ASP A 286 12.54 -13.23 -16.60
CA ASP A 286 13.96 -13.01 -16.42
C ASP A 286 14.79 -13.78 -17.46
N LEU A 287 14.46 -15.06 -17.69
CA LEU A 287 15.25 -15.94 -18.56
C LEU A 287 14.78 -15.86 -20.02
N LEU A 288 13.47 -15.93 -20.26
CA LEU A 288 12.89 -15.93 -21.61
C LEU A 288 13.30 -14.72 -22.47
N PRO A 289 13.37 -13.48 -21.94
CA PRO A 289 13.85 -12.33 -22.72
C PRO A 289 15.33 -12.40 -23.12
N ALA A 290 16.15 -13.12 -22.35
CA ALA A 290 17.60 -13.19 -22.54
C ALA A 290 18.05 -14.32 -23.49
N ILE A 291 17.25 -15.39 -23.62
CA ILE A 291 17.58 -16.58 -24.43
C ILE A 291 17.82 -16.28 -25.92
N PRO A 292 16.96 -15.52 -26.65
CA PRO A 292 17.07 -15.40 -28.10
C PRO A 292 18.38 -14.75 -28.57
N ALA A 293 18.90 -13.78 -27.81
CA ALA A 293 20.16 -13.12 -28.14
C ALA A 293 21.38 -14.01 -27.84
N ALA A 294 21.37 -14.72 -26.70
CA ALA A 294 22.45 -15.63 -26.34
C ALA A 294 22.56 -16.80 -27.33
N LEU A 295 21.42 -17.37 -27.76
CA LEU A 295 21.39 -18.44 -28.77
C LEU A 295 21.87 -17.98 -30.16
N TYR A 296 21.71 -16.70 -30.49
CA TYR A 296 22.18 -16.14 -31.76
C TYR A 296 23.72 -16.08 -31.83
N PHE A 297 24.40 -15.87 -30.70
CA PHE A 297 25.87 -15.76 -30.62
C PHE A 297 26.57 -17.05 -30.20
N ALA A 298 25.92 -17.93 -29.44
CA ALA A 298 26.50 -19.19 -28.99
C ALA A 298 26.77 -20.21 -30.13
N VAL A 299 26.32 -19.93 -31.36
CA VAL A 299 26.57 -20.79 -32.52
C VAL A 299 27.43 -20.04 -33.55
N PRO A 300 28.77 -19.96 -33.36
CA PRO A 300 29.66 -19.59 -34.43
C PRO A 300 29.67 -20.73 -35.46
N VAL A 301 28.85 -20.64 -36.51
CA VAL A 301 28.94 -21.56 -37.66
C VAL A 301 30.03 -21.06 -38.60
N ALA A 302 31.27 -21.14 -38.13
CA ALA A 302 32.47 -21.12 -38.95
C ALA A 302 33.57 -21.88 -38.17
N GLY A 303 33.66 -23.21 -38.37
CA GLY A 303 34.87 -23.97 -38.02
C GLY A 303 34.76 -25.12 -36.98
N ALA A 304 33.67 -25.28 -36.22
CA ALA A 304 33.57 -26.37 -35.24
C ALA A 304 32.86 -27.61 -35.83
N GLU A 305 33.60 -28.48 -36.52
CA GLU A 305 33.05 -29.65 -37.23
C GLU A 305 32.89 -30.94 -36.39
N GLU A 306 33.47 -31.04 -35.18
CA GLU A 306 33.72 -32.38 -34.62
C GLU A 306 32.84 -32.88 -33.47
N THR A 307 31.98 -32.08 -32.82
CA THR A 307 31.16 -32.64 -31.72
C THR A 307 29.76 -33.07 -32.18
N ALA A 308 29.41 -34.33 -31.90
CA ALA A 308 28.10 -34.93 -32.23
C ALA A 308 26.90 -34.13 -31.67
N ALA A 309 27.12 -33.39 -30.56
CA ALA A 309 26.13 -32.47 -29.99
C ALA A 309 25.80 -31.29 -30.92
N LEU A 310 26.77 -30.76 -31.69
CA LEU A 310 26.54 -29.70 -32.68
C LEU A 310 25.78 -30.21 -33.91
N ARG A 311 25.93 -31.49 -34.29
CA ARG A 311 25.10 -32.12 -35.33
C ARG A 311 23.65 -32.28 -34.90
N ALA A 312 23.40 -32.68 -33.64
CA ALA A 312 22.04 -32.74 -33.10
C ALA A 312 21.38 -31.35 -33.03
N LEU A 313 22.14 -30.31 -32.66
CA LEU A 313 21.65 -28.91 -32.71
C LEU A 313 21.38 -28.42 -34.13
N ARG A 314 22.18 -28.85 -35.12
CA ARG A 314 21.93 -28.62 -36.56
C ARG A 314 20.70 -29.36 -37.07
N LEU A 315 20.30 -30.49 -36.49
CA LEU A 315 19.05 -31.18 -36.85
C LEU A 315 17.82 -30.53 -36.22
N LEU A 316 17.97 -29.90 -35.04
CA LEU A 316 16.95 -29.03 -34.46
C LEU A 316 16.71 -27.75 -35.29
N ARG A 317 17.66 -27.42 -36.18
CA ARG A 317 17.61 -26.38 -37.22
C ARG A 317 16.68 -26.77 -38.38
N VAL A 318 15.55 -27.42 -38.11
CA VAL A 318 14.49 -27.66 -39.09
C VAL A 318 14.16 -26.30 -39.69
N THR A 319 14.47 -26.16 -40.98
CA THR A 319 14.46 -24.97 -41.83
C THR A 319 13.15 -24.17 -41.81
N TRP A 320 12.09 -24.75 -41.24
CA TRP A 320 10.84 -24.09 -40.94
C TRP A 320 10.97 -23.12 -39.77
N PHE A 321 11.49 -23.53 -38.61
CA PHE A 321 11.56 -22.65 -37.43
C PHE A 321 12.40 -21.40 -37.67
N ALA A 322 13.49 -21.48 -38.46
CA ALA A 322 14.30 -20.31 -38.78
C ALA A 322 13.55 -19.27 -39.61
N ARG A 323 12.75 -19.68 -40.61
CA ARG A 323 11.91 -18.76 -41.41
C ARG A 323 10.77 -18.18 -40.58
N TYR A 324 10.11 -18.99 -39.76
CA TYR A 324 9.05 -18.49 -38.87
C TYR A 324 9.59 -17.57 -37.79
N VAL A 325 10.76 -17.85 -37.20
CA VAL A 325 11.45 -16.98 -36.24
C VAL A 325 11.93 -15.69 -36.91
N GLN A 326 12.42 -15.74 -38.16
CA GLN A 326 12.76 -14.54 -38.91
C GLN A 326 11.52 -13.68 -39.24
N ALA A 327 10.40 -14.31 -39.65
CA ALA A 327 9.14 -13.60 -39.87
C ALA A 327 8.53 -13.07 -38.55
N MET A 328 8.72 -13.78 -37.44
CA MET A 328 8.32 -13.36 -36.09
C MET A 328 9.33 -12.40 -35.45
N ARG A 329 10.48 -12.12 -36.06
CA ARG A 329 11.54 -11.28 -35.49
C ARG A 329 11.03 -9.91 -34.99
N PRO A 330 10.21 -9.14 -35.74
CA PRO A 330 9.67 -7.88 -35.22
C PRO A 330 8.72 -8.10 -34.03
N PHE A 331 7.95 -9.19 -34.02
CA PHE A 331 7.09 -9.55 -32.90
C PHE A 331 7.89 -10.00 -31.67
N LEU A 332 8.95 -10.78 -31.84
CA LEU A 332 9.85 -11.20 -30.77
C LEU A 332 10.60 -9.99 -30.19
N ARG A 333 10.99 -9.02 -31.03
CA ARG A 333 11.56 -7.74 -30.58
C ARG A 333 10.56 -6.94 -29.76
N LEU A 334 9.32 -6.80 -30.24
CA LEU A 334 8.26 -6.09 -29.51
C LEU A 334 7.91 -6.80 -28.19
N PHE A 335 7.77 -8.12 -28.22
CA PHE A 335 7.51 -8.93 -27.05
C PHE A 335 8.65 -8.80 -26.01
N ARG A 336 9.89 -8.86 -26.47
CA ARG A 336 11.09 -8.64 -25.65
C ARG A 336 11.13 -7.23 -25.07
N LEU A 337 10.80 -6.21 -25.86
CA LEU A 337 10.68 -4.83 -25.39
C LEU A 337 9.64 -4.73 -24.27
N LEU A 338 8.47 -5.34 -24.46
CA LEU A 338 7.40 -5.38 -23.45
C LEU A 338 7.83 -6.11 -22.18
N LEU A 339 8.50 -7.27 -22.29
CA LEU A 339 8.98 -8.02 -21.13
C LEU A 339 10.09 -7.28 -20.36
N PHE A 340 11.07 -6.70 -21.05
CA PHE A 340 12.10 -5.90 -20.39
C PHE A 340 11.55 -4.61 -19.81
N MET A 341 10.54 -4.01 -20.45
CA MET A 341 9.82 -2.86 -19.88
C MET A 341 9.04 -3.27 -18.62
N ALA A 342 8.34 -4.41 -18.63
CA ALA A 342 7.65 -4.93 -17.46
C ALA A 342 8.63 -5.24 -16.31
N ARG A 343 9.77 -5.89 -16.61
CA ARG A 343 10.85 -6.12 -15.65
C ARG A 343 11.45 -4.80 -15.13
N GLY A 344 11.63 -3.82 -16.00
CA GLY A 344 12.14 -2.50 -15.64
C GLY A 344 11.21 -1.73 -14.73
N LEU A 345 9.90 -1.79 -15.01
CA LEU A 345 8.86 -1.24 -14.15
C LEU A 345 8.81 -1.95 -12.80
N ASP A 346 8.89 -3.27 -12.76
CA ASP A 346 8.94 -4.03 -11.49
C ASP A 346 10.17 -3.67 -10.64
N ALA A 347 11.36 -3.60 -11.28
CA ALA A 347 12.58 -3.21 -10.60
C ALA A 347 12.54 -1.74 -10.13
N LEU A 348 11.96 -0.83 -10.92
CA LEU A 348 11.75 0.56 -10.53
C LEU A 348 10.77 0.68 -9.36
N VAL A 349 9.63 -0.01 -9.44
CA VAL A 349 8.62 0.01 -8.37
C VAL A 349 9.22 -0.53 -7.08
N LYS A 350 9.98 -1.63 -7.12
CA LYS A 350 10.71 -2.14 -5.95
C LYS A 350 11.71 -1.13 -5.40
N ARG A 351 12.50 -0.51 -6.28
CA ARG A 351 13.51 0.48 -5.87
C ARG A 351 12.88 1.73 -5.25
N PHE A 352 11.72 2.14 -5.74
CA PHE A 352 10.97 3.29 -5.25
C PHE A 352 9.84 2.88 -4.30
N GLU A 353 9.80 1.62 -3.85
CA GLU A 353 8.75 1.11 -2.98
C GLU A 353 8.61 2.00 -1.73
N PRO A 354 9.67 2.40 -1.00
CA PRO A 354 9.53 3.27 0.17
C PRO A 354 8.85 4.62 -0.11
N LEU A 355 8.97 5.13 -1.34
CA LEU A 355 8.34 6.38 -1.77
C LEU A 355 6.91 6.15 -2.28
N LEU A 356 6.68 5.04 -3.00
CA LEU A 356 5.40 4.70 -3.63
C LEU A 356 4.41 4.04 -2.67
N ASN A 357 4.90 3.42 -1.60
CA ASN A 357 4.07 2.69 -0.63
C ASN A 357 3.34 3.59 0.36
N ARG A 358 3.36 4.92 0.13
CA ARG A 358 2.46 5.84 0.83
C ARG A 358 1.10 5.77 0.18
N ASN A 359 0.09 5.39 0.96
CA ASN A 359 -1.30 5.47 0.53
C ASN A 359 -1.63 6.96 0.32
N LEU A 360 -1.66 7.39 -0.93
CA LEU A 360 -2.19 8.69 -1.30
C LEU A 360 -3.71 8.59 -1.33
N VAL A 361 -4.35 9.10 -0.28
CA VAL A 361 -5.81 9.12 -0.20
C VAL A 361 -6.30 10.35 -0.96
N PHE A 362 -7.03 10.13 -2.05
CA PHE A 362 -7.57 11.18 -2.92
C PHE A 362 -8.86 11.82 -2.39
N PHE A 363 -9.51 11.18 -1.42
CA PHE A 363 -10.78 11.60 -0.87
C PHE A 363 -10.70 11.53 0.65
N GLU A 364 -10.61 12.68 1.29
CA GLU A 364 -10.56 12.80 2.75
C GLU A 364 -11.96 12.67 3.39
N GLU A 365 -12.97 12.23 2.64
CA GLU A 365 -14.39 12.19 3.05
C GLU A 365 -14.57 11.55 4.43
N ALA A 366 -14.80 12.39 5.45
CA ALA A 366 -15.62 12.20 6.65
C ALA A 366 -15.42 10.95 7.54
N VAL A 367 -14.50 10.03 7.22
CA VAL A 367 -14.36 8.70 7.86
C VAL A 367 -13.08 8.59 8.69
N MET A 368 -12.33 9.68 8.90
CA MET A 368 -11.64 9.77 10.18
C MET A 368 -12.72 10.12 11.19
N PRO A 369 -13.17 9.19 12.08
CA PRO A 369 -13.76 9.67 13.29
C PRO A 369 -12.64 10.50 13.91
N ARG A 370 -12.82 11.82 13.99
CA ARG A 370 -12.32 12.55 15.16
C ARG A 370 -13.02 11.88 16.33
N GLY A 371 -12.49 10.71 16.71
CA GLY A 371 -13.06 9.87 17.72
C GLY A 371 -13.21 10.76 18.91
N SER A 372 -14.44 10.87 19.36
CA SER A 372 -14.92 11.56 20.54
C SER A 372 -14.30 11.00 21.82
N ARG A 373 -12.97 10.89 21.87
CA ARG A 373 -12.23 10.93 23.12
C ARG A 373 -12.39 12.35 23.60
N THR A 374 -13.25 12.50 24.61
CA THR A 374 -13.46 13.73 25.38
C THR A 374 -12.15 14.51 25.50
N HIS A 375 -12.16 15.78 25.10
CA HIS A 375 -10.99 16.67 25.04
C HIS A 375 -10.11 16.63 26.31
N GLU A 376 -10.71 16.28 27.46
CA GLU A 376 -10.05 16.16 28.77
C GLU A 376 -9.12 14.94 28.93
N GLN A 377 -9.44 13.78 28.34
CA GLN A 377 -8.54 12.59 28.37
C GLN A 377 -7.38 12.73 27.38
N SER A 378 -7.57 13.50 26.31
CA SER A 378 -6.53 13.79 25.31
C SER A 378 -5.39 14.62 25.92
N ASP A 379 -5.69 15.52 26.86
CA ASP A 379 -4.71 16.45 27.41
C ASP A 379 -3.70 15.77 28.37
N GLY A 380 -4.19 14.90 29.28
CA GLY A 380 -3.31 14.18 30.22
C GLY A 380 -2.33 13.23 29.52
N ARG A 381 -2.81 12.45 28.54
CA ARG A 381 -1.95 11.57 27.73
C ARG A 381 -0.94 12.38 26.90
N SER A 382 -1.38 13.46 26.26
CA SER A 382 -0.50 14.36 25.50
C SER A 382 0.61 14.93 26.39
N LEU A 383 0.27 15.39 27.60
CA LEU A 383 1.21 15.93 28.57
C LEU A 383 2.26 14.90 29.00
N VAL A 384 1.83 13.67 29.31
CA VAL A 384 2.72 12.54 29.66
C VAL A 384 3.73 12.25 28.53
N PHE A 385 3.29 12.23 27.27
CA PHE A 385 4.17 12.00 26.13
C PHE A 385 5.08 13.18 25.81
N ARG A 386 4.63 14.43 26.04
CA ARG A 386 5.49 15.62 25.94
C ARG A 386 6.60 15.57 27.00
N ALA A 387 6.27 15.20 28.24
CA ALA A 387 7.24 15.02 29.32
C ALA A 387 8.26 13.93 28.98
N LEU A 388 7.81 12.75 28.54
CA LEU A 388 8.69 11.68 28.09
C LEU A 388 9.61 12.13 26.94
N ARG A 389 9.08 12.86 25.95
CA ARG A 389 9.89 13.38 24.83
C ARG A 389 10.92 14.40 25.32
N ARG A 390 10.55 15.31 26.23
CA ARG A 390 11.47 16.28 26.82
C ARG A 390 12.60 15.58 27.58
N GLU A 391 12.28 14.56 28.37
CA GLU A 391 13.28 13.72 29.05
C GLU A 391 14.24 13.06 28.05
N HIS A 392 13.73 12.50 26.95
CA HIS A 392 14.55 11.88 25.90
C HIS A 392 15.50 12.88 25.24
N VAL A 393 15.05 14.11 24.99
CA VAL A 393 15.89 15.19 24.44
C VAL A 393 17.01 15.54 25.44
N VAL A 394 16.66 15.81 26.70
CA VAL A 394 17.63 16.17 27.74
C VAL A 394 18.67 15.05 27.93
N LEU A 395 18.25 13.78 27.98
CA LEU A 395 19.17 12.64 28.07
C LEU A 395 20.07 12.49 26.83
N SER A 396 19.55 12.83 25.65
CA SER A 396 20.31 12.78 24.39
C SER A 396 21.37 13.89 24.31
N ASP A 397 21.20 14.97 25.06
CA ASP A 397 22.14 16.10 25.12
C ASP A 397 23.19 15.96 26.24
N LEU A 398 22.91 15.15 27.27
CA LEU A 398 23.86 14.85 28.34
C LEU A 398 25.09 14.09 27.84
N ARG A 399 26.26 14.38 28.43
CA ARG A 399 27.51 13.64 28.22
C ARG A 399 27.31 12.17 28.62
N THR A 400 28.02 11.26 27.96
CA THR A 400 27.86 9.82 28.18
C THR A 400 28.07 9.43 29.65
N ALA A 401 29.08 10.01 30.32
CA ALA A 401 29.36 9.74 31.73
C ALA A 401 28.18 10.12 32.65
N ASP A 402 27.57 11.30 32.41
CA ASP A 402 26.46 11.81 33.23
C ASP A 402 25.15 11.06 32.94
N ALA A 403 24.94 10.65 31.68
CA ALA A 403 23.77 9.91 31.26
C ALA A 403 23.79 8.43 31.69
N GLN A 404 24.98 7.82 31.82
CA GLN A 404 25.16 6.38 32.05
C GLN A 404 24.35 5.90 33.27
N GLY A 405 24.53 6.53 34.44
CA GLY A 405 23.82 6.14 35.66
C GLY A 405 22.29 6.27 35.54
N LEU A 406 21.80 7.29 34.82
CA LEU A 406 20.37 7.49 34.59
C LEU A 406 19.79 6.45 33.62
N LEU A 407 20.53 6.09 32.58
CA LEU A 407 20.11 5.08 31.59
C LEU A 407 20.06 3.68 32.20
N VAL A 408 21.04 3.36 33.05
CA VAL A 408 21.13 2.11 33.83
C VAL A 408 19.96 1.96 34.80
N ASP A 409 19.67 2.99 35.61
CA ASP A 409 18.49 3.03 36.51
C ASP A 409 17.17 2.91 35.72
N ARG A 410 17.07 3.55 34.55
CA ARG A 410 15.88 3.45 33.69
C ARG A 410 15.66 2.06 33.13
N ALA A 411 16.70 1.42 32.59
CA ALA A 411 16.58 0.08 32.03
C ALA A 411 16.13 -0.93 33.11
N GLU A 412 16.65 -0.82 34.32
CA GLU A 412 16.25 -1.68 35.44
C GLU A 412 14.80 -1.47 35.88
N ARG A 413 14.39 -0.21 36.09
CA ARG A 413 13.00 0.12 36.45
C ARG A 413 12.01 -0.23 35.35
N LEU A 414 12.43 -0.16 34.10
CA LEU A 414 11.59 -0.55 32.98
C LEU A 414 11.30 -2.06 33.01
N ALA A 415 12.30 -2.87 33.37
CA ALA A 415 12.11 -4.32 33.55
C ALA A 415 11.15 -4.64 34.69
N SER A 416 11.24 -3.94 35.83
CA SER A 416 10.27 -4.12 36.93
C SER A 416 8.88 -3.67 36.51
N ARG A 417 8.75 -2.50 35.87
CA ARG A 417 7.46 -1.98 35.40
C ARG A 417 6.75 -2.96 34.47
N PHE A 418 7.46 -3.61 33.54
CA PHE A 418 6.83 -4.62 32.69
C PHE A 418 6.34 -5.86 33.47
N ARG A 419 7.05 -6.28 34.52
CA ARG A 419 6.61 -7.38 35.40
C ARG A 419 5.43 -7.02 36.28
N ASP A 420 5.34 -5.76 36.71
CA ASP A 420 4.30 -5.27 37.61
C ASP A 420 3.01 -4.88 36.85
N LEU A 421 3.06 -4.77 35.52
CA LEU A 421 1.89 -4.48 34.70
C LEU A 421 0.91 -5.67 34.72
N SER A 422 -0.29 -5.43 35.24
CA SER A 422 -1.38 -6.41 35.20
C SER A 422 -1.65 -6.88 33.77
N PRO A 423 -1.90 -8.19 33.55
CA PRO A 423 -2.25 -8.74 32.25
C PRO A 423 -3.68 -8.35 31.87
N GLU A 424 -3.88 -7.08 31.53
CA GLU A 424 -5.15 -6.63 30.95
C GLU A 424 -5.25 -7.11 29.51
N ALA A 425 -6.41 -7.66 29.17
CA ALA A 425 -6.78 -8.05 27.81
C ALA A 425 -6.52 -6.87 26.88
N ARG A 426 -5.62 -7.09 25.91
CA ARG A 426 -5.22 -6.05 24.99
C ARG A 426 -6.39 -5.71 24.06
N GLY A 427 -7.04 -4.57 24.28
CA GLY A 427 -7.82 -3.93 23.22
C GLY A 427 -6.91 -3.68 22.01
N ARG A 428 -7.45 -3.81 20.78
CA ARG A 428 -6.74 -3.71 19.47
C ARG A 428 -5.44 -2.91 19.61
N SER A 429 -4.30 -3.61 19.53
CA SER A 429 -2.98 -3.00 19.55
C SER A 429 -2.93 -1.91 18.47
N GLY A 430 -2.92 -0.63 18.85
CA GLY A 430 -2.79 0.51 17.93
C GLY A 430 -1.47 0.55 17.14
N ARG A 431 -0.71 -0.55 17.16
CA ARG A 431 0.50 -0.80 16.39
C ARG A 431 0.19 -1.19 14.94
N VAL A 432 -0.93 -1.88 14.66
CA VAL A 432 -1.34 -2.24 13.29
C VAL A 432 -1.78 -1.00 12.51
N VAL A 433 -2.50 -0.08 13.17
CA VAL A 433 -2.95 1.18 12.54
C VAL A 433 -1.79 2.14 12.25
N ARG A 434 -0.60 1.93 12.83
CA ARG A 434 0.60 2.72 12.48
C ARG A 434 1.45 2.12 11.35
N GLY A 435 1.17 0.88 10.95
CA GLY A 435 1.83 0.21 9.83
C GLY A 435 1.09 0.35 8.50
N ILE A 436 -0.17 0.81 8.53
CA ILE A 436 -0.77 1.45 7.35
C ILE A 436 0.01 2.75 7.21
N VAL A 437 0.98 2.72 6.29
CA VAL A 437 1.78 3.86 5.88
C VAL A 437 0.87 5.07 5.86
N GLY A 438 1.11 6.01 6.78
CA GLY A 438 0.14 7.05 7.14
C GLY A 438 -0.49 7.60 5.88
N ASP A 439 -1.79 7.35 5.73
CA ASP A 439 -2.57 7.83 4.60
C ASP A 439 -2.27 9.32 4.45
N VAL A 440 -1.51 9.69 3.42
CA VAL A 440 -1.20 11.09 3.16
C VAL A 440 -2.25 11.56 2.19
N ALA A 441 -3.13 12.46 2.65
CA ALA A 441 -4.05 13.13 1.76
C ALA A 441 -3.25 13.74 0.60
N ILE A 442 -3.66 13.47 -0.64
CA ILE A 442 -2.91 13.95 -1.80
C ILE A 442 -2.82 15.48 -1.82
N GLU A 443 -3.82 16.16 -1.27
CA GLU A 443 -3.85 17.59 -0.99
C GLU A 443 -2.66 18.02 -0.14
N HIS A 444 -2.42 17.34 0.97
CA HIS A 444 -1.32 17.64 1.87
C HIS A 444 0.03 17.42 1.18
N ALA A 445 0.17 16.32 0.41
CA ALA A 445 1.38 16.08 -0.36
C ALA A 445 1.62 17.15 -1.44
N ILE A 446 0.56 17.61 -2.12
CA ILE A 446 0.63 18.71 -3.11
C ILE A 446 1.04 20.01 -2.42
N GLU A 447 0.42 20.34 -1.27
CA GLU A 447 0.73 21.53 -0.49
C GLU A 447 2.18 21.53 0.02
N GLU A 448 2.66 20.41 0.58
CA GLU A 448 4.05 20.26 1.02
C GLU A 448 5.02 20.47 -0.15
N LEU A 449 4.77 19.82 -1.30
CA LEU A 449 5.61 19.98 -2.50
C LEU A 449 5.59 21.41 -3.05
N TYR A 450 4.47 22.12 -2.96
CA TYR A 450 4.39 23.54 -3.31
C TYR A 450 5.12 24.44 -2.31
N ALA A 451 5.01 24.12 -1.02
CA ALA A 451 5.60 24.86 0.09
C ALA A 451 7.13 24.68 0.19
N LEU A 452 7.70 23.64 -0.42
CA LEU A 452 9.14 23.39 -0.43
C LEU A 452 9.94 24.66 -0.77
N ARG A 453 10.90 24.97 0.12
CA ARG A 453 11.86 26.07 -0.04
C ARG A 453 13.28 25.50 -0.19
N PRO A 454 14.14 26.11 -1.04
CA PRO A 454 15.51 25.63 -1.23
C PRO A 454 16.32 25.58 0.07
N GLU A 455 16.06 26.52 0.99
CA GLU A 455 16.80 26.65 2.26
C GLU A 455 16.44 25.53 3.25
N GLU A 456 15.21 25.05 3.20
CA GLU A 456 14.71 23.99 4.07
C GLU A 456 15.10 22.61 3.57
N LEU A 457 15.37 22.43 2.27
CA LEU A 457 15.63 21.12 1.68
C LEU A 457 16.77 20.35 2.40
N GLY A 458 17.77 21.06 2.90
CA GLY A 458 18.89 20.48 3.65
C GLY A 458 18.55 19.96 5.05
N SER A 459 17.43 20.39 5.65
CA SER A 459 16.94 19.82 6.92
C SER A 459 16.10 18.56 6.70
N TRP A 460 15.45 18.45 5.53
CA TRP A 460 14.58 17.31 5.19
C TRP A 460 15.34 16.17 4.51
N LEU A 461 16.31 16.48 3.66
CA LEU A 461 17.04 15.51 2.85
C LEU A 461 18.55 15.62 3.07
N PRO A 462 19.25 14.47 3.22
CA PRO A 462 20.70 14.43 3.14
C PRO A 462 21.21 15.05 1.83
N ARG A 463 22.34 15.76 1.88
CA ARG A 463 22.95 16.41 0.70
C ARG A 463 23.17 15.46 -0.48
N ASN A 464 23.52 14.20 -0.21
CA ASN A 464 23.73 13.17 -1.24
C ASN A 464 22.44 12.90 -2.04
N ASP A 465 21.29 12.92 -1.37
CA ASP A 465 19.99 12.67 -2.01
C ASP A 465 19.55 13.86 -2.85
N ILE A 466 19.81 15.09 -2.38
CA ILE A 466 19.60 16.31 -3.15
C ILE A 466 20.39 16.25 -4.47
N HIS A 467 21.66 15.85 -4.43
CA HIS A 467 22.48 15.67 -5.63
C HIS A 467 22.05 14.49 -6.51
N ALA A 468 21.52 13.41 -5.92
CA ALA A 468 20.96 12.31 -6.68
C ALA A 468 19.71 12.74 -7.46
N ILE A 469 18.79 13.45 -6.82
CA ILE A 469 17.58 13.98 -7.44
C ILE A 469 17.96 15.04 -8.50
N ASP A 470 18.90 15.94 -8.20
CA ASP A 470 19.39 16.93 -9.17
C ASP A 470 19.92 16.27 -10.46
N ARG A 471 20.66 15.16 -10.35
CA ARG A 471 21.12 14.39 -11.51
C ARG A 471 19.95 13.84 -12.33
N VAL A 472 18.92 13.32 -11.67
CA VAL A 472 17.69 12.85 -12.35
C VAL A 472 16.99 14.02 -13.06
N VAL A 473 16.85 15.16 -12.40
CA VAL A 473 16.25 16.38 -12.99
C VAL A 473 17.03 16.83 -14.22
N ARG A 474 18.37 16.77 -14.20
CA ARG A 474 19.20 17.10 -15.35
C ARG A 474 19.02 16.11 -16.51
N ILE A 475 18.93 14.82 -16.23
CA ILE A 475 18.67 13.79 -17.25
C ILE A 475 17.29 14.00 -17.90
N LEU A 476 16.26 14.27 -17.08
CA LEU A 476 14.90 14.53 -17.58
C LEU A 476 14.82 15.80 -18.45
N ASN A 477 15.71 16.77 -18.22
CA ASN A 477 15.81 17.99 -19.03
C ASN A 477 16.77 17.87 -20.23
N ALA A 478 17.42 16.72 -20.45
CA ALA A 478 18.29 16.50 -21.61
C ALA A 478 17.47 16.58 -22.92
N PRO A 479 18.02 17.11 -24.04
CA PRO A 479 17.25 17.39 -25.26
C PRO A 479 16.49 16.17 -25.82
N VAL A 480 17.14 15.00 -25.78
CA VAL A 480 16.58 13.73 -26.27
C VAL A 480 15.42 13.25 -25.39
N VAL A 481 15.55 13.40 -24.07
CA VAL A 481 14.48 13.01 -23.13
C VAL A 481 13.33 14.03 -23.17
N ARG A 482 13.66 15.31 -23.36
CA ARG A 482 12.74 16.44 -23.42
C ARG A 482 11.81 16.40 -24.64
N SER A 483 12.17 15.70 -25.71
CA SER A 483 11.30 15.55 -26.89
C SER A 483 10.17 14.54 -26.68
N LEU A 484 10.24 13.71 -25.64
CA LEU A 484 9.21 12.72 -25.34
C LEU A 484 7.94 13.40 -24.81
N PRO A 485 6.76 13.16 -25.43
CA PRO A 485 5.54 13.91 -25.13
C PRO A 485 5.05 13.72 -23.69
N ILE A 486 5.25 12.54 -23.10
CA ILE A 486 4.84 12.25 -21.72
C ILE A 486 5.75 12.97 -20.71
N LEU A 487 7.07 12.97 -20.96
CA LEU A 487 8.04 13.59 -20.07
C LEU A 487 8.06 15.12 -20.18
N SER A 488 7.48 15.67 -21.25
CA SER A 488 7.33 17.11 -21.45
C SER A 488 6.60 17.80 -20.28
N TRP A 489 5.75 17.06 -19.55
CA TRP A 489 5.04 17.58 -18.38
C TRP A 489 5.97 17.96 -17.23
N PHE A 490 7.11 17.29 -17.09
CA PHE A 490 8.11 17.53 -16.04
C PHE A 490 9.18 18.56 -16.41
N ARG A 491 9.07 19.18 -17.58
CA ARG A 491 10.05 20.15 -18.10
C ARG A 491 10.12 21.41 -17.22
N SER A 492 11.31 21.76 -16.77
CA SER A 492 11.60 23.09 -16.21
C SER A 492 12.05 24.03 -17.33
N ARG A 493 11.37 25.18 -17.49
CA ARG A 493 11.67 26.13 -18.59
C ARG A 493 13.04 26.79 -18.46
N ARG A 494 13.60 26.87 -17.24
CA ARG A 494 14.95 27.35 -16.95
C ARG A 494 15.54 26.49 -15.83
N LEU A 495 16.74 25.96 -16.04
CA LEU A 495 17.48 25.28 -14.97
C LEU A 495 17.99 26.37 -14.02
N ALA A 496 17.57 26.33 -12.76
CA ALA A 496 18.08 27.21 -11.72
C ALA A 496 19.57 26.98 -11.45
N GLY A 497 20.24 27.95 -10.82
CA GLY A 497 21.69 27.90 -10.57
C GLY A 497 22.11 26.83 -9.57
N SER A 498 21.36 26.67 -8.46
CA SER A 498 21.69 25.71 -7.40
C SER A 498 20.93 24.37 -7.54
N PRO A 499 21.51 23.25 -7.08
CA PRO A 499 20.84 21.94 -7.10
C PRO A 499 19.56 21.94 -6.25
N GLU A 500 19.55 22.62 -5.10
CA GLU A 500 18.38 22.74 -4.22
C GLU A 500 17.22 23.44 -4.95
N GLN A 501 17.50 24.54 -5.66
CA GLN A 501 16.49 25.24 -6.45
C GLN A 501 15.93 24.36 -7.57
N ARG A 502 16.77 23.56 -8.24
CA ARG A 502 16.31 22.64 -9.29
C ARG A 502 15.44 21.51 -8.74
N VAL A 503 15.79 20.95 -7.58
CA VAL A 503 14.97 19.93 -6.90
C VAL A 503 13.64 20.51 -6.44
N VAL A 504 13.62 21.71 -5.86
CA VAL A 504 12.36 22.38 -5.45
C VAL A 504 11.48 22.70 -6.65
N GLN A 505 12.04 23.22 -7.75
CA GLN A 505 11.27 23.46 -8.98
C GLN A 505 10.68 22.17 -9.56
N PHE A 506 11.44 21.07 -9.50
CA PHE A 506 10.96 19.77 -9.91
C PHE A 506 9.83 19.26 -9.00
N GLY A 507 9.97 19.41 -7.67
CA GLY A 507 8.93 19.08 -6.69
C GLY A 507 7.63 19.84 -6.94
N ARG A 508 7.68 21.16 -7.15
CA ARG A 508 6.52 21.98 -7.51
C ARG A 508 5.90 21.56 -8.85
N ARG A 509 6.70 21.04 -9.78
CA ARG A 509 6.19 20.55 -11.06
C ARG A 509 5.47 19.22 -10.90
N ILE A 510 5.98 18.33 -10.06
CA ILE A 510 5.26 17.11 -9.65
C ILE A 510 3.95 17.50 -8.98
N ALA A 511 3.96 18.47 -8.05
CA ALA A 511 2.75 18.99 -7.42
C ALA A 511 1.71 19.44 -8.45
N ALA A 512 2.11 20.24 -9.44
CA ALA A 512 1.20 20.67 -10.52
C ALA A 512 0.69 19.52 -11.41
N VAL A 513 1.48 18.46 -11.60
CA VAL A 513 1.03 17.26 -12.32
C VAL A 513 0.03 16.48 -11.48
N PHE A 514 0.30 16.29 -10.19
CA PHE A 514 -0.62 15.65 -9.24
C PHE A 514 -1.90 16.45 -9.07
N GLU A 515 -1.83 17.76 -9.01
CA GLU A 515 -3.00 18.64 -8.96
C GLU A 515 -3.88 18.46 -10.20
N ARG A 516 -3.31 18.45 -11.41
CA ARG A 516 -4.08 18.16 -12.64
C ARG A 516 -4.65 16.74 -12.67
N TRP A 517 -3.91 15.77 -12.14
CA TRP A 517 -4.40 14.39 -12.03
C TRP A 517 -5.53 14.29 -11.01
N ARG A 518 -5.42 14.99 -9.88
CA ARG A 518 -6.45 15.11 -8.86
C ARG A 518 -7.67 15.83 -9.40
N GLU A 519 -7.53 16.95 -10.10
CA GLU A 519 -8.63 17.62 -10.80
C GLU A 519 -9.31 16.70 -11.82
N ARG A 520 -8.54 15.91 -12.57
CA ARG A 520 -9.11 14.90 -13.47
C ARG A 520 -9.79 13.76 -12.73
N ALA A 521 -9.22 13.31 -11.61
CA ALA A 521 -9.77 12.25 -10.78
C ALA A 521 -11.04 12.72 -10.07
N LEU A 522 -11.06 13.95 -9.54
CA LEU A 522 -12.22 14.64 -8.99
C LEU A 522 -13.24 14.90 -10.07
N TYR A 523 -12.85 15.36 -11.26
CA TYR A 523 -13.76 15.47 -12.40
C TYR A 523 -14.33 14.11 -12.80
N LEU A 524 -13.53 13.04 -12.75
CA LEU A 524 -13.96 11.67 -13.01
C LEU A 524 -14.82 11.11 -11.87
N ALA A 525 -14.62 11.54 -10.63
CA ALA A 525 -15.36 11.11 -9.45
C ALA A 525 -16.67 11.89 -9.28
N ASP A 526 -16.68 13.17 -9.63
CA ASP A 526 -17.86 14.02 -9.80
C ASP A 526 -18.66 13.55 -11.02
N LEU A 527 -17.95 13.14 -12.09
CA LEU A 527 -18.55 12.29 -13.12
C LEU A 527 -19.03 10.97 -12.53
N GLN A 528 -18.39 10.29 -11.57
CA GLN A 528 -19.00 9.08 -10.97
C GLN A 528 -20.25 9.41 -10.13
N GLY A 529 -20.33 10.61 -9.56
CA GLY A 529 -21.50 11.14 -8.87
C GLY A 529 -22.66 11.48 -9.82
N ILE A 530 -22.37 11.89 -11.07
CA ILE A 530 -23.36 12.29 -12.09
C ILE A 530 -23.59 11.21 -13.17
N VAL A 531 -22.57 10.39 -13.42
CA VAL A 531 -22.38 9.39 -14.49
C VAL A 531 -21.83 8.12 -13.85
N THR A 532 -22.73 7.23 -13.42
CA THR A 532 -22.37 6.00 -12.72
C THR A 532 -21.30 5.20 -13.49
N GLY A 533 -20.41 4.48 -12.80
CA GLY A 533 -19.39 3.61 -13.42
C GLY A 533 -19.89 2.77 -14.62
N PRO A 534 -21.11 2.20 -14.55
CA PRO A 534 -21.78 1.58 -15.69
C PRO A 534 -21.93 2.47 -16.93
N GLN A 535 -22.25 3.76 -16.80
CA GLN A 535 -22.37 4.69 -17.92
C GLN A 535 -21.02 5.00 -18.60
N ILE A 536 -19.93 5.09 -17.84
CA ILE A 536 -18.58 5.20 -18.42
C ILE A 536 -18.25 3.94 -19.21
N LEU A 537 -18.57 2.78 -18.63
CA LEU A 537 -18.34 1.47 -19.23
C LEU A 537 -19.18 1.29 -20.51
N ASP A 538 -20.42 1.77 -20.53
CA ASP A 538 -21.29 1.83 -21.72
C ASP A 538 -20.76 2.78 -22.79
N ARG A 539 -20.25 3.97 -22.42
CA ARG A 539 -19.64 4.92 -23.37
C ARG A 539 -18.37 4.35 -23.99
N LEU A 540 -17.50 3.74 -23.18
CA LEU A 540 -16.29 3.06 -23.65
C LEU A 540 -16.64 1.89 -24.57
N ALA A 541 -17.57 1.03 -24.14
CA ALA A 541 -18.06 -0.08 -24.93
C ALA A 541 -18.65 0.39 -26.27
N THR A 542 -19.47 1.45 -26.24
CA THR A 542 -20.05 2.06 -27.44
C THR A 542 -18.97 2.64 -28.36
N ALA A 543 -17.93 3.29 -27.82
CA ALA A 543 -16.80 3.79 -28.60
C ALA A 543 -16.01 2.64 -29.23
N MET A 544 -15.71 1.58 -28.48
CA MET A 544 -15.02 0.38 -28.97
C MET A 544 -15.82 -0.30 -30.08
N VAL A 545 -17.13 -0.50 -29.88
CA VAL A 545 -18.02 -1.07 -30.91
C VAL A 545 -18.03 -0.18 -32.15
N LYS A 546 -18.25 1.14 -32.02
CA LYS A 546 -18.26 2.05 -33.18
C LYS A 546 -16.93 2.07 -33.93
N ALA A 547 -15.80 2.07 -33.23
CA ALA A 547 -14.47 2.09 -33.82
C ALA A 547 -14.13 0.78 -34.54
N SER A 548 -14.52 -0.37 -33.97
CA SER A 548 -14.21 -1.70 -34.52
C SER A 548 -15.24 -2.23 -35.51
N PHE A 549 -16.48 -1.75 -35.49
CA PHE A 549 -17.56 -2.25 -36.33
C PHE A 549 -17.31 -2.01 -37.82
N ARG A 550 -16.86 -0.79 -38.21
CA ARG A 550 -16.61 -0.48 -39.62
C ARG A 550 -15.43 -1.29 -40.21
N PRO A 551 -14.27 -1.40 -39.53
CA PRO A 551 -13.19 -2.30 -39.96
C PRO A 551 -13.61 -3.77 -39.99
N ALA A 552 -14.27 -4.27 -38.95
CA ALA A 552 -14.70 -5.67 -38.88
C ALA A 552 -15.69 -6.02 -40.00
N ARG A 553 -16.69 -5.16 -40.24
CA ARG A 553 -17.65 -5.34 -41.33
C ARG A 553 -16.95 -5.37 -42.68
N ASN A 554 -16.02 -4.44 -42.91
CA ASN A 554 -15.27 -4.39 -44.17
C ASN A 554 -14.40 -5.65 -44.34
N LEU A 555 -13.73 -6.12 -43.29
CA LEU A 555 -12.90 -7.33 -43.34
C LEU A 555 -13.72 -8.60 -43.56
N ILE A 556 -14.93 -8.69 -42.98
CA ILE A 556 -15.88 -9.78 -43.25
C ILE A 556 -16.33 -9.74 -44.71
N LEU A 557 -16.66 -8.55 -45.24
CA LEU A 557 -17.03 -8.39 -46.65
C LEU A 557 -15.86 -8.75 -47.59
N PHE A 558 -14.63 -8.35 -47.26
CA PHE A 558 -13.44 -8.75 -48.02
C PHE A 558 -13.20 -10.26 -47.93
N GLY A 559 -13.39 -10.88 -46.77
CA GLY A 559 -13.31 -12.33 -46.59
C GLY A 559 -14.38 -13.07 -47.40
N LEU A 560 -15.61 -12.57 -47.42
CA LEU A 560 -16.72 -13.13 -48.21
C LEU A 560 -16.47 -12.97 -49.72
N PHE A 561 -16.00 -11.80 -50.15
CA PHE A 561 -15.60 -11.54 -51.53
C PHE A 561 -14.45 -12.48 -51.94
N PHE A 562 -13.46 -12.64 -51.08
CA PHE A 562 -12.35 -13.57 -51.30
C PHE A 562 -12.83 -15.02 -51.43
N LEU A 563 -13.77 -15.46 -50.59
CA LEU A 563 -14.43 -16.77 -50.70
C LEU A 563 -15.17 -16.92 -52.03
N LEU A 564 -15.87 -15.88 -52.48
CA LEU A 564 -16.61 -15.88 -53.75
C LEU A 564 -15.68 -15.94 -54.97
N VAL A 565 -14.56 -15.20 -54.95
CA VAL A 565 -13.51 -15.28 -55.98
C VAL A 565 -12.89 -16.68 -56.00
N ARG A 566 -12.59 -17.26 -54.83
CA ARG A 566 -12.07 -18.63 -54.74
C ARG A 566 -13.06 -19.64 -55.32
N LEU A 567 -14.35 -19.46 -55.05
CA LEU A 567 -15.41 -20.32 -55.58
C LEU A 567 -15.56 -20.19 -57.11
N LEU A 568 -15.46 -18.97 -57.66
CA LEU A 568 -15.63 -18.71 -59.08
C LEU A 568 -14.43 -19.14 -59.95
N PHE A 569 -13.20 -18.92 -59.47
CA PHE A 569 -11.99 -19.13 -60.26
C PHE A 569 -11.25 -20.44 -59.94
N GLY A 570 -11.71 -21.20 -58.93
CA GLY A 570 -11.09 -22.45 -58.50
C GLY A 570 -9.77 -22.26 -57.74
N GLU A 571 -9.45 -23.23 -56.87
CA GLU A 571 -8.25 -23.19 -56.00
C GLU A 571 -6.93 -23.23 -56.77
N GLU A 572 -6.92 -23.78 -57.99
CA GLU A 572 -5.71 -23.94 -58.77
C GLU A 572 -5.34 -22.71 -59.62
N SER A 573 -6.20 -21.68 -59.66
CA SER A 573 -5.87 -20.46 -60.40
C SER A 573 -4.66 -19.74 -59.78
N THR A 574 -3.75 -19.26 -60.62
CA THR A 574 -2.59 -18.44 -60.21
C THR A 574 -3.01 -17.19 -59.42
N VAL A 575 -4.18 -16.64 -59.75
CA VAL A 575 -4.82 -15.54 -59.02
C VAL A 575 -5.23 -15.97 -57.62
N GLY A 576 -5.82 -17.16 -57.47
CA GLY A 576 -6.19 -17.75 -56.17
C GLY A 576 -4.99 -17.94 -55.24
N GLN A 577 -3.89 -18.50 -55.74
CA GLN A 577 -2.66 -18.69 -54.96
C GLN A 577 -2.01 -17.38 -54.54
N PHE A 578 -1.99 -16.37 -55.42
CA PHE A 578 -1.46 -15.04 -55.09
C PHE A 578 -2.29 -14.36 -54.00
N LEU A 579 -3.61 -14.30 -54.14
CA LEU A 579 -4.49 -13.71 -53.12
C LEU A 579 -4.42 -14.48 -51.80
N GLN A 580 -4.33 -15.81 -51.82
CA GLN A 580 -4.21 -16.62 -50.61
C GLN A 580 -2.92 -16.31 -49.83
N ARG A 581 -1.80 -16.08 -50.54
CA ARG A 581 -0.50 -15.87 -49.89
C ARG A 581 -0.32 -14.45 -49.36
N PHE A 582 -0.83 -13.45 -50.07
CA PHE A 582 -0.59 -12.04 -49.73
C PHE A 582 -1.75 -11.38 -48.98
N VAL A 583 -3.00 -11.75 -49.28
CA VAL A 583 -4.18 -11.07 -48.74
C VAL A 583 -4.79 -11.86 -47.59
N ALA A 584 -4.85 -13.19 -47.68
CA ALA A 584 -5.59 -13.98 -46.69
C ALA A 584 -4.97 -13.88 -45.28
N THR A 585 -3.65 -14.01 -45.12
CA THR A 585 -3.03 -14.02 -43.78
C THR A 585 -3.17 -12.67 -43.04
N PRO A 586 -2.86 -11.51 -43.65
CA PRO A 586 -3.07 -10.21 -43.00
C PRO A 586 -4.54 -9.91 -42.73
N VAL A 587 -5.44 -10.23 -43.66
CA VAL A 587 -6.89 -10.04 -43.48
C VAL A 587 -7.43 -10.89 -42.34
N LEU A 588 -6.92 -12.12 -42.17
CA LEU A 588 -7.34 -13.03 -41.09
C LEU A 588 -6.79 -12.57 -39.73
N ILE A 589 -5.54 -12.12 -39.66
CA ILE A 589 -4.96 -11.57 -38.42
C ILE A 589 -5.67 -10.26 -38.03
N LEU A 590 -5.86 -9.34 -38.97
CA LEU A 590 -6.52 -8.07 -38.70
C LEU A 590 -8.01 -8.28 -38.41
N GLY A 591 -8.66 -9.17 -39.16
CA GLY A 591 -10.07 -9.53 -38.98
C GLY A 591 -10.32 -10.18 -37.62
N SER A 592 -9.47 -11.11 -37.20
CA SER A 592 -9.56 -11.72 -35.87
C SER A 592 -9.29 -10.70 -34.76
N ALA A 593 -8.29 -9.83 -34.89
CA ALA A 593 -8.04 -8.76 -33.92
C ALA A 593 -9.24 -7.79 -33.80
N CYS A 594 -9.80 -7.35 -34.92
CA CYS A 594 -11.00 -6.50 -34.93
C CYS A 594 -12.23 -7.22 -34.35
N ALA A 595 -12.41 -8.51 -34.63
CA ALA A 595 -13.49 -9.31 -34.08
C ALA A 595 -13.39 -9.48 -32.56
N VAL A 596 -12.17 -9.68 -32.02
CA VAL A 596 -11.92 -9.74 -30.57
C VAL A 596 -12.26 -8.41 -29.90
N VAL A 597 -11.80 -7.29 -30.46
CA VAL A 597 -12.11 -5.94 -29.93
C VAL A 597 -13.61 -5.66 -29.99
N LEU A 598 -14.28 -6.03 -31.07
CA LEU A 598 -15.73 -5.88 -31.24
C LEU A 598 -16.50 -6.74 -30.23
N GLY A 599 -16.11 -8.00 -30.05
CA GLY A 599 -16.69 -8.92 -29.08
C GLY A 599 -16.52 -8.43 -27.65
N LEU A 600 -15.33 -7.93 -27.31
CA LEU A 600 -15.06 -7.29 -26.01
C LEU A 600 -15.94 -6.06 -25.80
N GLY A 601 -16.11 -5.22 -26.84
CA GLY A 601 -17.01 -4.07 -26.80
C GLY A 601 -18.46 -4.46 -26.50
N PHE A 602 -19.00 -5.49 -27.18
CA PHE A 602 -20.35 -5.98 -26.89
C PHE A 602 -20.48 -6.58 -25.49
N TRP A 603 -19.48 -7.33 -25.04
CA TRP A 603 -19.47 -7.91 -23.70
C TRP A 603 -19.45 -6.82 -22.61
N LEU A 604 -18.59 -5.81 -22.75
CA LEU A 604 -18.56 -4.66 -21.85
C LEU A 604 -19.90 -3.91 -21.86
N LYS A 605 -20.54 -3.76 -23.02
CA LYS A 605 -21.86 -3.12 -23.11
C LYS A 605 -22.92 -3.86 -22.32
N ARG A 606 -22.93 -5.20 -22.41
CA ARG A 606 -23.83 -6.04 -21.63
C ARG A 606 -23.56 -5.92 -20.14
N LEU A 607 -22.28 -5.95 -19.74
CA LEU A 607 -21.86 -5.85 -18.35
C LEU A 607 -22.19 -4.47 -17.75
N ALA A 608 -22.09 -3.41 -18.55
CA ALA A 608 -22.55 -2.07 -18.20
C ALA A 608 -24.06 -2.03 -17.96
N GLY A 609 -24.86 -2.69 -18.80
CA GLY A 609 -26.31 -2.80 -18.57
C GLY A 609 -26.64 -3.52 -17.26
N GLU A 610 -26.06 -4.71 -17.05
CA GLU A 610 -26.28 -5.51 -15.82
C GLU A 610 -25.82 -4.76 -14.56
N ALA A 611 -24.68 -4.06 -14.63
CA ALA A 611 -24.17 -3.27 -13.53
C ALA A 611 -25.02 -2.02 -13.27
N ALA A 612 -25.54 -1.33 -14.31
CA ALA A 612 -26.40 -0.17 -14.13
C ALA A 612 -27.68 -0.53 -13.35
N ASP A 613 -28.28 -1.67 -13.66
CA ASP A 613 -29.48 -2.16 -12.96
C ASP A 613 -29.16 -2.50 -11.49
N GLN A 614 -28.03 -3.16 -11.23
CA GLN A 614 -27.60 -3.45 -9.86
C GLN A 614 -27.28 -2.19 -9.07
N PHE A 615 -26.57 -1.23 -9.67
CA PHE A 615 -26.25 0.06 -9.06
C PHE A 615 -27.50 0.87 -8.77
N LYS A 616 -28.50 0.84 -9.65
CA LYS A 616 -29.80 1.48 -9.39
C LYS A 616 -30.44 0.91 -8.13
N LEU A 617 -30.56 -0.42 -8.03
CA LEU A 617 -31.15 -1.10 -6.87
C LEU A 617 -30.35 -0.88 -5.57
N THR A 618 -29.02 -0.89 -5.63
CA THR A 618 -28.18 -0.62 -4.44
C THR A 618 -28.15 0.85 -4.06
N SER A 619 -28.18 1.77 -5.03
CA SER A 619 -28.31 3.19 -4.76
C SER A 619 -29.67 3.49 -4.15
N GLU A 620 -30.77 2.95 -4.66
CA GLU A 620 -32.10 3.12 -4.06
C GLU A 620 -32.10 2.59 -2.62
N ALA A 621 -31.56 1.39 -2.37
CA ALA A 621 -31.48 0.84 -1.02
C ALA A 621 -30.59 1.64 -0.05
N SER A 622 -29.42 2.10 -0.51
CA SER A 622 -28.43 2.77 0.36
C SER A 622 -28.73 4.26 0.54
N PHE A 623 -29.22 4.93 -0.51
CA PHE A 623 -29.55 6.35 -0.47
C PHE A 623 -30.79 6.60 0.35
N ILE A 624 -31.80 5.71 0.32
CA ILE A 624 -32.95 5.79 1.24
C ILE A 624 -32.47 5.73 2.69
N GLY A 625 -31.59 4.79 3.03
CA GLY A 625 -31.03 4.67 4.38
C GLY A 625 -30.18 5.87 4.82
N LEU A 626 -29.30 6.38 3.95
CA LEU A 626 -28.46 7.56 4.25
C LEU A 626 -29.26 8.85 4.33
N LEU A 627 -30.29 8.99 3.49
CA LEU A 627 -31.18 10.14 3.48
C LEU A 627 -32.10 10.12 4.71
N GLU A 628 -32.55 8.94 5.16
CA GLU A 628 -33.21 8.77 6.46
C GLU A 628 -32.28 9.15 7.63
N LEU A 629 -31.02 8.70 7.62
CA LEU A 629 -30.05 9.05 8.67
C LEU A 629 -29.76 10.55 8.71
N THR A 630 -29.61 11.18 7.54
CA THR A 630 -29.37 12.62 7.44
C THR A 630 -30.59 13.42 7.90
N LYS A 631 -31.79 13.03 7.47
CA LYS A 631 -33.06 13.61 7.94
C LYS A 631 -33.23 13.44 9.45
N ARG A 632 -32.83 12.31 10.03
CA ARG A 632 -32.86 12.11 11.49
C ARG A 632 -31.85 12.99 12.22
N ARG A 633 -30.69 13.26 11.61
CA ARG A 633 -29.67 14.14 12.19
C ARG A 633 -30.10 15.61 12.16
N SER A 634 -30.76 16.07 11.10
CA SER A 634 -31.30 17.44 11.00
C SER A 634 -32.64 17.64 11.71
N GLN A 635 -33.26 16.56 12.20
CA GLN A 635 -34.62 16.59 12.72
C GLN A 635 -34.79 17.63 13.83
N ASP A 636 -33.89 17.69 14.80
CA ASP A 636 -34.06 18.62 15.93
C ASP A 636 -33.96 20.09 15.47
N GLU A 637 -33.08 20.39 14.51
CA GLU A 637 -32.94 21.73 13.91
C GLU A 637 -34.18 22.10 13.07
N ASP A 638 -34.69 21.17 12.28
CA ASP A 638 -35.91 21.36 11.48
C ASP A 638 -37.13 21.59 12.37
N LEU A 639 -37.26 20.85 13.47
CA LEU A 639 -38.35 20.99 14.43
C LEU A 639 -38.30 22.32 15.16
N GLU A 640 -37.11 22.76 15.56
CA GLU A 640 -36.92 24.07 16.18
C GLU A 640 -37.23 25.20 15.19
N PHE A 641 -36.83 25.05 13.92
CA PHE A 641 -37.15 26.01 12.86
C PHE A 641 -38.66 26.10 12.60
N LEU A 642 -39.33 24.95 12.46
CA LEU A 642 -40.79 24.88 12.27
C LEU A 642 -41.52 25.46 13.48
N ALA A 643 -41.08 25.12 14.70
CA ALA A 643 -41.70 25.62 15.92
C ALA A 643 -41.60 27.15 16.02
N ARG A 644 -40.42 27.71 15.74
CA ARG A 644 -40.22 29.17 15.68
C ARG A 644 -41.02 29.85 14.59
N ARG A 645 -41.29 29.17 13.47
CA ARG A 645 -42.00 29.77 12.34
C ARG A 645 -43.52 29.73 12.52
N VAL A 646 -44.06 28.65 13.07
CA VAL A 646 -45.51 28.42 13.20
C VAL A 646 -46.05 29.00 14.50
N PHE A 647 -45.39 28.81 15.65
CA PHE A 647 -45.94 29.12 16.98
C PHE A 647 -45.44 30.43 17.60
N ARG A 648 -45.00 31.37 16.75
CA ARG A 648 -44.13 32.52 17.07
C ARG A 648 -44.64 33.51 18.14
N TRP A 649 -45.89 33.41 18.60
CA TRP A 649 -46.54 34.38 19.49
C TRP A 649 -47.31 33.78 20.68
N GLU A 650 -47.49 32.47 20.73
CA GLU A 650 -48.47 31.84 21.64
C GLU A 650 -47.84 30.91 22.68
N CYS A 651 -46.63 30.41 22.42
CA CYS A 651 -45.91 29.55 23.36
C CYS A 651 -44.39 29.62 23.17
N ASP A 652 -43.65 29.09 24.16
CA ASP A 652 -42.20 28.91 24.04
C ASP A 652 -41.90 27.95 22.88
N SER A 653 -41.14 28.44 21.88
CA SER A 653 -40.75 27.67 20.70
C SER A 653 -40.07 26.35 21.03
N TRP A 654 -39.39 26.25 22.18
CA TRP A 654 -38.77 25.02 22.64
C TRP A 654 -39.81 23.99 23.10
N ALA A 655 -40.85 24.42 23.82
CA ALA A 655 -41.96 23.57 24.25
C ALA A 655 -42.79 23.07 23.05
N ALA A 656 -42.98 23.92 22.04
CA ALA A 656 -43.61 23.52 20.77
C ALA A 656 -42.75 22.49 20.01
N ALA A 657 -41.45 22.72 19.85
CA ALA A 657 -40.54 21.76 19.19
C ALA A 657 -40.51 20.40 19.90
N ALA A 658 -40.48 20.39 21.23
CA ALA A 658 -40.55 19.17 22.03
C ALA A 658 -41.88 18.42 21.83
N SER A 659 -42.99 19.16 21.73
CA SER A 659 -44.32 18.59 21.49
C SER A 659 -44.46 17.99 20.09
N ILE A 660 -43.97 18.67 19.04
CA ILE A 660 -43.91 18.14 17.67
C ILE A 660 -43.01 16.89 17.63
N GLY A 661 -41.86 16.91 18.31
CA GLY A 661 -40.95 15.76 18.42
C GLY A 661 -41.59 14.54 19.12
N ASN A 662 -42.37 14.76 20.16
CA ASN A 662 -43.15 13.72 20.84
C ASN A 662 -44.22 13.11 19.93
N TRP A 663 -44.96 13.94 19.21
CA TRP A 663 -45.95 13.51 18.23
C TRP A 663 -45.33 12.73 17.08
N LEU A 664 -44.20 13.16 16.54
CA LEU A 664 -43.47 12.41 15.51
C LEU A 664 -42.97 11.06 16.02
N ARG A 665 -42.48 10.98 17.26
CA ARG A 665 -42.12 9.70 17.90
C ARG A 665 -43.34 8.80 18.05
N SER A 666 -44.47 9.36 18.48
CA SER A 666 -45.74 8.65 18.62
C SER A 666 -46.24 8.10 17.28
N ALA A 667 -46.22 8.92 16.23
CA ALA A 667 -46.63 8.55 14.88
C ALA A 667 -45.72 7.46 14.28
N ARG A 668 -44.41 7.52 14.51
CA ARG A 668 -43.44 6.52 14.01
C ARG A 668 -43.51 5.19 14.75
N THR A 669 -43.79 5.21 16.04
CA THR A 669 -43.79 4.00 16.89
C THR A 669 -45.17 3.37 17.04
N GLY A 670 -46.24 4.10 16.72
CA GLY A 670 -47.62 3.69 17.00
C GLY A 670 -47.98 3.73 18.48
N ILE A 671 -47.08 4.21 19.35
CA ILE A 671 -47.29 4.29 20.80
C ILE A 671 -47.64 5.72 21.16
N CYS A 672 -48.87 5.94 21.64
CA CYS A 672 -49.32 7.25 22.13
C CYS A 672 -48.49 7.71 23.33
N ASN A 673 -47.50 8.56 23.08
CA ASN A 673 -46.80 9.27 24.14
C ASN A 673 -47.63 10.52 24.50
N ALA A 674 -48.46 10.42 25.54
CA ALA A 674 -49.25 11.55 26.02
C ALA A 674 -48.32 12.74 26.30
N ALA A 675 -48.48 13.84 25.54
CA ALA A 675 -47.63 15.02 25.65
C ALA A 675 -47.78 15.66 27.04
N HIS A 676 -46.96 15.24 28.01
CA HIS A 676 -46.94 15.86 29.33
C HIS A 676 -46.31 17.25 29.19
N GLY A 677 -47.16 18.28 29.23
CA GLY A 677 -46.73 19.69 29.30
C GLY A 677 -47.10 20.57 28.10
N ALA A 678 -47.88 20.09 27.12
CA ALA A 678 -48.41 20.98 26.07
C ALA A 678 -49.52 21.89 26.65
N PRO A 679 -49.55 23.19 26.34
CA PRO A 679 -50.64 24.07 26.73
C PRO A 679 -51.96 23.58 26.12
N ALA A 680 -53.02 23.49 26.93
CA ALA A 680 -54.33 23.08 26.46
C ALA A 680 -54.81 24.04 25.35
N GLY A 681 -54.94 23.53 24.12
CA GLY A 681 -55.36 24.29 22.93
C GLY A 681 -54.45 24.18 21.71
N LEU A 682 -53.20 23.72 21.86
CA LEU A 682 -52.22 23.62 20.76
C LEU A 682 -52.14 22.25 20.08
N ASP A 683 -52.85 21.24 20.59
CA ASP A 683 -52.70 19.85 20.14
C ASP A 683 -53.05 19.66 18.66
N ASP A 684 -54.09 20.33 18.14
CA ASP A 684 -54.49 20.18 16.73
C ASP A 684 -53.47 20.82 15.77
N GLU A 685 -52.88 21.96 16.14
CA GLU A 685 -51.86 22.61 15.32
C GLU A 685 -50.52 21.86 15.36
N VAL A 686 -50.08 21.42 16.54
CA VAL A 686 -48.89 20.57 16.69
C VAL A 686 -49.06 19.27 15.91
N TYR A 687 -50.25 18.67 15.94
CA TYR A 687 -50.58 17.48 15.15
C TYR A 687 -50.51 17.75 13.64
N ARG A 688 -51.09 18.84 13.14
CA ARG A 688 -51.03 19.22 11.72
C ARG A 688 -49.61 19.50 11.24
N VAL A 689 -48.80 20.23 12.03
CA VAL A 689 -47.40 20.50 11.71
C VAL A 689 -46.58 19.20 11.71
N SER A 690 -46.83 18.32 12.67
CA SER A 690 -46.19 17.00 12.74
C SER A 690 -46.54 16.14 11.51
N LEU A 691 -47.81 16.14 11.08
CA LEU A 691 -48.24 15.43 9.87
C LEU A 691 -47.64 16.03 8.59
N LEU A 692 -47.58 17.35 8.47
CA LEU A 692 -46.96 18.01 7.31
C LEU A 692 -45.46 17.72 7.24
N TYR A 693 -44.77 17.73 8.38
CA TYR A 693 -43.36 17.35 8.44
C TYR A 693 -43.16 15.87 8.14
N LEU A 694 -44.02 14.98 8.64
CA LEU A 694 -44.00 13.55 8.31
C LEU A 694 -44.24 13.33 6.81
N HIS A 695 -45.20 14.04 6.21
CA HIS A 695 -45.47 13.99 4.78
C HIS A 695 -44.29 14.57 3.96
N PHE A 696 -43.60 15.60 4.44
CA PHE A 696 -42.36 16.09 3.82
C PHE A 696 -41.25 15.04 3.90
N LEU A 697 -41.11 14.35 5.03
CA LEU A 697 -40.13 13.28 5.20
C LEU A 697 -40.42 12.09 4.27
N HIS A 698 -41.69 11.77 4.03
CA HIS A 698 -42.12 10.63 3.19
C HIS A 698 -42.29 10.96 1.70
N GLY A 699 -42.71 12.18 1.35
CA GLY A 699 -42.99 12.61 -0.04
C GLY A 699 -41.76 13.09 -0.82
N ALA A 700 -40.58 13.08 -0.20
CA ALA A 700 -39.29 13.35 -0.85
C ALA A 700 -38.52 12.05 -1.21
N VAL A 701 -39.25 10.93 -1.32
CA VAL A 701 -38.81 9.65 -1.88
C VAL A 701 -39.59 9.44 -3.17
#